data_AF-A0A1M7Q3V7-F1
#
_entry.id   AF-A0A1M7Q3V7-F1
#
_cell.length_a   1.000
_cell.length_b   1.000
_cell.length_c   1.000
_cell.angle_alpha   90.00
_cell.angle_beta   90.00
_cell.angle_gamma   90.00
#
_symmetry.space_group_name_H-M   'P 1'
#
loop_
_entity.id
_entity.type
_entity.pdbx_description
1 polymer ?
#
loop_
_entity_poly.entity_id
_entity_poly.type
_entity_poly.pdbx_seq_one_letter_code
_entity_poly.pdbx_strand_id
1 'polypeptide(L)'
;MKQLQFTFLLFLGFVFGFTQLKAQKLPVSSAKKHLDLPFIQEFAVRYSPEEQQQFVKAFADRNGTVQVLSRDGLYRPHAGDFLYPGELIPDRTYLPMKDKAVSSMTLVDGQFVYLDEKAVFSNAWAGSLYLAHALPAASIFAHGEDFNFLVSDGSALQLIGEEGSLWQGKLDGSEILDIKYDRHRKVFYLLSANEVLVFSPGQKSLEKMFSENKLTCFELRSGKDRLAIGTREGFFEWDLNTRQRIGEKNTSLPWPDLTAIKEINGLLWFGSEMGAFMLREDGKFNYYYGERWLPAERVIQISQKNEDEILLLTDQGLGTLVFDTYTLAEKAAIYDRQVRERHIRHGFNASLVGMEKGNVNSGRLGDSDNDGLWTSMYLAGEAFRYAVTGSADALQHVRESLDAMERLYTINPVAGFPSRSFERSGYIERLSDPERWQHAEDPEWDWKATTSSDEAIGHVFVFGVIAELVEDETIRHKAVRLLDELMQHIVDNDWYLVDYDGKPTTWGRWHPDYVNSFPTMVGDRKLNSSNIVAMLQTAYHFTGKEMYKEKAYELMENHGYLENLMRPMEEIGRAKEGSDEWAAMLSQSWNHSDDEMYFLGYWGLYRYAFTDELKEKYKAAIVDHWEAERPEKDGLWNIFTAMVSPENFDLEEAIWYLEEYPLDLINWTVKNSHRKDIELIEENFRRQTTREVLPPDELQIRRHNANRFGLDGGRDGTQESSAGDIWLLPYWMGRYLDAISSPLE
;
A
#
# COMPACT_ATOMS: atom_id res chain seq x y z
N MET A 1 -38.01 50.51 -1.15
CA MET A 1 -39.34 50.37 -0.51
C MET A 1 -39.55 48.90 -0.19
N LYS A 2 -39.71 48.36 1.01
CA LYS A 2 -39.69 48.78 2.42
C LYS A 2 -39.29 47.48 3.17
N GLN A 3 -38.16 47.41 3.86
CA GLN A 3 -38.03 47.32 5.32
C GLN A 3 -39.29 46.87 6.10
N LEU A 4 -39.12 45.85 6.96
CA LEU A 4 -39.58 45.95 8.35
C LEU A 4 -38.69 45.12 9.29
N GLN A 5 -38.09 45.82 10.25
CA GLN A 5 -37.39 45.31 11.43
C GLN A 5 -38.41 44.89 12.50
N PHE A 6 -38.02 43.98 13.41
CA PHE A 6 -38.43 44.10 14.81
C PHE A 6 -37.30 43.65 15.75
N THR A 7 -37.06 44.50 16.73
CA THR A 7 -35.96 44.48 17.69
C THR A 7 -36.52 44.12 19.07
N PHE A 8 -35.75 43.33 19.84
CA PHE A 8 -35.60 43.34 21.31
C PHE A 8 -36.79 43.17 22.25
N LEU A 9 -36.65 42.20 23.17
CA LEU A 9 -36.96 42.43 24.59
C LEU A 9 -36.09 41.54 25.50
N LEU A 10 -35.52 42.21 26.52
CA LEU A 10 -34.52 41.75 27.47
C LEU A 10 -35.21 41.40 28.82
N PHE A 11 -34.70 40.36 29.49
CA PHE A 11 -34.61 40.15 30.95
C PHE A 11 -35.87 40.08 31.85
N LEU A 12 -36.02 38.95 32.57
CA LEU A 12 -35.80 38.84 34.04
C LEU A 12 -36.08 37.41 34.54
N GLY A 13 -35.27 36.88 35.48
CA GLY A 13 -35.67 35.72 36.28
C GLY A 13 -34.56 34.86 36.90
N PHE A 14 -33.73 35.43 37.77
CA PHE A 14 -32.76 34.74 38.63
C PHE A 14 -33.47 34.15 39.86
N VAL A 15 -33.33 32.85 40.19
CA VAL A 15 -33.25 32.30 41.58
C VAL A 15 -32.61 30.89 41.59
N PHE A 16 -31.39 30.85 42.14
CA PHE A 16 -30.70 29.82 42.95
C PHE A 16 -30.83 28.29 42.71
N GLY A 17 -29.66 27.69 42.48
CA GLY A 17 -29.31 26.32 42.85
C GLY A 17 -27.79 26.12 42.83
N PHE A 18 -27.10 26.52 43.91
CA PHE A 18 -25.66 26.28 44.08
C PHE A 18 -25.41 24.79 44.35
N THR A 19 -24.95 24.05 43.34
CA THR A 19 -24.16 22.83 43.54
C THR A 19 -22.74 23.11 43.07
N GLN A 20 -21.79 23.13 44.01
CA GLN A 20 -20.36 23.13 43.71
C GLN A 20 -20.01 21.84 42.97
N LEU A 21 -20.03 21.87 41.64
CA LEU A 21 -19.24 20.95 40.84
C LEU A 21 -17.78 21.36 41.02
N LYS A 22 -17.02 20.52 41.72
CA LYS A 22 -15.56 20.54 41.66
C LYS A 22 -15.20 20.49 40.18
N ALA A 23 -14.62 21.57 39.66
CA ALA A 23 -13.92 21.54 38.39
C ALA A 23 -12.78 20.53 38.55
N GLN A 24 -12.99 19.30 38.09
CA GLN A 24 -11.90 18.43 37.70
C GLN A 24 -11.16 19.21 36.62
N LYS A 25 -9.93 19.59 36.91
CA LYS A 25 -8.98 20.03 35.89
C LYS A 25 -8.84 18.85 34.93
N LEU A 26 -9.57 18.89 33.82
CA LEU A 26 -9.22 18.09 32.65
C LEU A 26 -7.82 18.56 32.25
N PRO A 27 -6.82 17.65 32.13
CA PRO A 27 -5.54 18.02 31.56
C PRO A 27 -5.82 18.51 30.14
N VAL A 28 -5.31 19.71 29.84
CA VAL A 28 -5.21 20.21 28.48
C VAL A 28 -4.18 19.31 27.80
N SER A 29 -4.64 18.29 27.08
CA SER A 29 -3.81 17.57 26.12
C SER A 29 -3.66 18.48 24.91
N SER A 30 -2.44 18.94 24.65
CA SER A 30 -2.10 19.61 23.39
C SER A 30 -1.71 18.62 22.29
N ALA A 31 -1.87 17.31 22.53
CA ALA A 31 -1.37 16.25 21.67
C ALA A 31 -1.93 16.36 20.24
N LYS A 32 -1.03 16.18 19.27
CA LYS A 32 -1.37 16.11 17.86
C LYS A 32 -2.24 14.86 17.64
N LYS A 33 -3.49 15.07 17.22
CA LYS A 33 -4.49 14.01 17.02
C LYS A 33 -5.06 14.05 15.61
N HIS A 34 -5.09 12.90 14.95
CA HIS A 34 -5.73 12.73 13.65
C HIS A 34 -7.22 12.46 13.83
N LEU A 35 -8.04 13.19 13.08
CA LEU A 35 -9.48 12.97 12.98
C LEU A 35 -9.72 11.92 11.90
N ASP A 36 -10.30 10.78 12.26
CA ASP A 36 -10.53 9.65 11.35
C ASP A 36 -11.71 10.00 10.44
N LEU A 37 -11.36 10.71 9.36
CA LEU A 37 -12.26 11.21 8.32
C LEU A 37 -12.13 10.33 7.08
N PRO A 38 -13.18 10.25 6.25
CA PRO A 38 -13.09 9.45 5.04
C PRO A 38 -12.05 9.99 4.05
N PHE A 39 -11.26 9.09 3.47
CA PHE A 39 -10.27 9.33 2.42
C PHE A 39 -10.52 8.39 1.24
N ILE A 40 -9.97 8.73 0.07
CA ILE A 40 -10.11 7.91 -1.13
C ILE A 40 -9.06 6.80 -1.09
N GLN A 41 -9.50 5.56 -1.25
CA GLN A 41 -8.67 4.39 -1.41
C GLN A 41 -8.92 3.77 -2.79
N GLU A 42 -7.82 3.44 -3.44
CA GLU A 42 -7.84 2.86 -4.78
C GLU A 42 -7.67 1.34 -4.73
N PHE A 43 -8.38 0.63 -5.60
CA PHE A 43 -8.15 -0.79 -5.90
C PHE A 43 -8.53 -1.09 -7.35
N ALA A 44 -8.14 -2.26 -7.87
CA ALA A 44 -8.43 -2.63 -9.25
C ALA A 44 -9.19 -3.96 -9.37
N VAL A 45 -10.07 -4.02 -10.37
CA VAL A 45 -10.67 -5.25 -10.88
C VAL A 45 -10.16 -5.48 -12.30
N ARG A 46 -9.59 -6.66 -12.54
CA ARG A 46 -8.90 -6.99 -13.80
C ARG A 46 -9.70 -8.00 -14.61
N TYR A 47 -9.67 -7.86 -15.93
CA TYR A 47 -10.35 -8.73 -16.88
C TYR A 47 -9.41 -9.13 -18.01
N SER A 48 -9.24 -10.44 -18.19
CA SER A 48 -8.40 -11.01 -19.25
C SER A 48 -9.24 -11.81 -20.24
N PRO A 49 -8.90 -11.85 -21.54
CA PRO A 49 -9.57 -12.71 -22.49
C PRO A 49 -9.09 -14.17 -22.35
N GLU A 50 -9.90 -15.13 -22.80
CA GLU A 50 -9.50 -16.54 -22.88
C GLU A 50 -8.38 -16.76 -23.91
N GLU A 51 -8.47 -16.07 -25.05
CA GLU A 51 -7.48 -16.09 -26.14
C GLU A 51 -6.96 -14.69 -26.41
N GLN A 52 -5.68 -14.58 -26.79
CA GLN A 52 -5.04 -13.30 -27.08
C GLN A 52 -5.82 -12.48 -28.11
N GLN A 53 -6.09 -11.22 -27.79
CA GLN A 53 -6.80 -10.28 -28.66
C GLN A 53 -5.89 -9.11 -29.05
N GLN A 54 -6.24 -8.44 -30.17
CA GLN A 54 -5.68 -7.13 -30.52
C GLN A 54 -6.68 -6.05 -30.11
N PHE A 55 -6.59 -5.59 -28.86
CA PHE A 55 -7.48 -4.56 -28.31
C PHE A 55 -7.25 -3.19 -28.96
N VAL A 56 -8.34 -2.40 -29.01
CA VAL A 56 -8.38 -1.10 -29.68
C VAL A 56 -8.85 -0.01 -28.71
N LYS A 57 -10.07 -0.14 -28.17
CA LYS A 57 -10.69 0.86 -27.27
C LYS A 57 -11.62 0.18 -26.27
N ALA A 58 -11.84 0.81 -25.12
CA ALA A 58 -12.86 0.46 -24.15
C ALA A 58 -13.63 1.72 -23.75
N PHE A 59 -14.93 1.60 -23.51
CA PHE A 59 -15.76 2.69 -23.01
C PHE A 59 -16.92 2.13 -22.19
N ALA A 60 -17.43 2.93 -21.26
CA ALA A 60 -18.71 2.68 -20.60
C ALA A 60 -19.78 3.66 -21.12
N ASP A 61 -20.98 3.16 -21.42
CA ASP A 61 -22.11 4.02 -21.73
C ASP A 61 -22.70 4.68 -20.46
N ARG A 62 -23.68 5.56 -20.63
CA ARG A 62 -24.40 6.22 -19.53
C ARG A 62 -25.13 5.27 -18.56
N ASN A 63 -25.27 3.99 -18.90
CA ASN A 63 -25.88 2.98 -18.04
C ASN A 63 -24.83 2.11 -17.34
N GLY A 64 -23.54 2.42 -17.51
CA GLY A 64 -22.42 1.65 -16.97
C GLY A 64 -22.10 0.39 -17.76
N THR A 65 -22.69 0.17 -18.94
CA THR A 65 -22.36 -0.96 -19.81
C THR A 65 -20.98 -0.72 -20.40
N VAL A 66 -20.04 -1.61 -20.10
CA VAL A 66 -18.69 -1.55 -20.66
C VAL A 66 -18.62 -2.41 -21.93
N GLN A 67 -18.12 -1.81 -23.02
CA GLN A 67 -17.71 -2.54 -24.23
C GLN A 67 -16.21 -2.35 -24.47
N VAL A 68 -15.55 -3.43 -24.87
CA VAL A 68 -14.14 -3.46 -25.28
C VAL A 68 -14.08 -3.90 -26.72
N LEU A 69 -13.50 -3.07 -27.59
CA LEU A 69 -13.30 -3.38 -28.99
C LEU A 69 -11.92 -4.04 -29.18
N SER A 70 -11.90 -5.21 -29.82
CA SER A 70 -10.71 -5.78 -30.44
C SER A 70 -10.86 -5.82 -31.96
N ARG A 71 -9.78 -6.16 -32.68
CA ARG A 71 -9.85 -6.36 -34.14
C ARG A 71 -10.75 -7.54 -34.56
N ASP A 72 -11.04 -8.46 -33.64
CA ASP A 72 -11.87 -9.63 -33.88
C ASP A 72 -13.34 -9.42 -33.48
N GLY A 73 -13.65 -8.32 -32.79
CA GLY A 73 -15.02 -7.92 -32.47
C GLY A 73 -15.17 -7.20 -31.13
N LEU A 74 -16.43 -7.06 -30.70
CA LEU A 74 -16.78 -6.49 -29.40
C LEU A 74 -16.74 -7.55 -28.30
N TYR A 75 -16.23 -7.15 -27.15
CA TYR A 75 -16.15 -7.90 -25.90
C TYR A 75 -16.82 -7.11 -24.78
N ARG A 76 -17.16 -7.81 -23.70
CA ARG A 76 -17.67 -7.23 -22.47
C ARG A 76 -17.07 -7.93 -21.24
N PRO A 77 -16.93 -7.22 -20.12
CA PRO A 77 -16.60 -7.85 -18.84
C PRO A 77 -17.64 -8.91 -18.42
N HIS A 78 -17.15 -10.00 -17.85
CA HIS A 78 -17.92 -11.06 -17.20
C HIS A 78 -17.28 -11.44 -15.87
N ALA A 79 -18.11 -11.65 -14.84
CA ALA A 79 -17.67 -11.80 -13.46
C ALA A 79 -16.78 -10.60 -13.03
N GLY A 80 -15.79 -10.82 -12.17
CA GLY A 80 -14.88 -9.79 -11.68
C GLY A 80 -15.34 -9.15 -10.36
N ASP A 81 -14.48 -9.21 -9.36
CA ASP A 81 -14.60 -8.50 -8.09
C ASP A 81 -13.20 -8.18 -7.55
N PHE A 82 -13.11 -7.39 -6.48
CA PHE A 82 -11.86 -7.17 -5.78
C PHE A 82 -11.21 -8.51 -5.38
N LEU A 83 -9.92 -8.69 -5.72
CA LEU A 83 -9.12 -9.93 -5.59
C LEU A 83 -9.58 -11.13 -6.45
N TYR A 84 -10.67 -11.02 -7.21
CA TYR A 84 -11.19 -12.09 -8.06
C TYR A 84 -11.29 -11.60 -9.52
N PRO A 85 -10.22 -11.74 -10.32
CA PRO A 85 -10.22 -11.29 -11.71
C PRO A 85 -11.38 -11.90 -12.52
N GLY A 86 -11.95 -11.09 -13.40
CA GLY A 86 -13.00 -11.51 -14.33
C GLY A 86 -12.44 -11.86 -15.71
N GLU A 87 -13.35 -12.08 -16.65
CA GLU A 87 -13.03 -12.44 -18.04
C GLU A 87 -13.58 -11.41 -19.03
N LEU A 88 -12.90 -11.24 -20.15
CA LEU A 88 -13.45 -10.57 -21.33
C LEU A 88 -14.06 -11.60 -22.26
N ILE A 89 -15.39 -11.58 -22.38
CA ILE A 89 -16.15 -12.49 -23.24
C ILE A 89 -16.71 -11.75 -24.47
N PRO A 90 -16.89 -12.44 -25.62
CA PRO A 90 -17.50 -11.82 -26.79
C PRO A 90 -18.88 -11.22 -26.47
N ASP A 91 -19.12 -9.98 -26.90
CA ASP A 91 -20.40 -9.32 -26.72
C ASP A 91 -21.42 -9.86 -27.73
N ARG A 92 -22.40 -10.60 -27.22
CA ARG A 92 -23.49 -11.21 -27.98
C ARG A 92 -24.85 -10.60 -27.66
N THR A 93 -24.87 -9.46 -26.97
CA THR A 93 -26.11 -8.84 -26.48
C THR A 93 -27.03 -8.35 -27.60
N TYR A 94 -26.45 -7.94 -28.73
CA TYR A 94 -27.21 -7.48 -29.90
C TYR A 94 -26.79 -8.21 -31.18
N LEU A 95 -27.67 -9.11 -31.64
CA LEU A 95 -27.41 -10.05 -32.74
C LEU A 95 -26.81 -9.40 -34.01
N PRO A 96 -27.31 -8.27 -34.54
CA PRO A 96 -26.78 -7.68 -35.77
C PRO A 96 -25.33 -7.18 -35.69
N MET A 97 -24.78 -6.95 -34.48
CA MET A 97 -23.38 -6.52 -34.34
C MET A 97 -22.39 -7.61 -34.76
N LYS A 98 -22.81 -8.88 -34.77
CA LYS A 98 -21.98 -9.98 -35.26
C LYS A 98 -21.57 -9.81 -36.73
N ASP A 99 -22.42 -9.16 -37.53
CA ASP A 99 -22.19 -8.97 -38.97
C ASP A 99 -21.47 -7.64 -39.28
N LYS A 100 -21.07 -6.90 -38.24
CA LYS A 100 -20.39 -5.59 -38.36
C LYS A 100 -18.90 -5.72 -38.11
N ALA A 101 -18.08 -5.29 -39.08
CA ALA A 101 -16.63 -5.18 -38.91
C ALA A 101 -16.28 -3.83 -38.28
N VAL A 102 -16.60 -3.68 -36.99
CA VAL A 102 -16.33 -2.44 -36.25
C VAL A 102 -14.82 -2.20 -36.17
N SER A 103 -14.35 -1.08 -36.69
CA SER A 103 -12.93 -0.68 -36.70
C SER A 103 -12.60 0.32 -35.60
N SER A 104 -13.59 1.06 -35.11
CA SER A 104 -13.43 2.06 -34.05
C SER A 104 -14.75 2.30 -33.33
N MET A 105 -14.67 2.86 -32.13
CA MET A 105 -15.84 3.33 -31.39
C MET A 105 -15.53 4.57 -30.56
N THR A 106 -16.58 5.27 -30.14
CA THR A 106 -16.54 6.43 -29.23
C THR A 106 -17.87 6.57 -28.50
N LEU A 107 -17.96 7.56 -27.61
CA LEU A 107 -19.20 7.97 -26.96
C LEU A 107 -19.68 9.31 -27.49
N VAL A 108 -20.98 9.40 -27.79
CA VAL A 108 -21.69 10.67 -28.06
C VAL A 108 -22.90 10.71 -27.13
N ASP A 109 -22.99 11.75 -26.31
CA ASP A 109 -24.03 11.91 -25.28
C ASP A 109 -24.20 10.65 -24.40
N GLY A 110 -23.07 10.01 -24.07
CA GLY A 110 -23.01 8.79 -23.27
C GLY A 110 -23.52 7.53 -23.98
N GLN A 111 -23.70 7.55 -25.29
CA GLN A 111 -24.12 6.40 -26.11
C GLN A 111 -22.97 5.93 -27.01
N PHE A 112 -22.89 4.61 -27.22
CA PHE A 112 -21.91 4.04 -28.15
C PHE A 112 -22.21 4.47 -29.59
N VAL A 113 -21.18 4.98 -30.27
CA VAL A 113 -21.16 5.21 -31.71
C VAL A 113 -19.99 4.43 -32.29
N TYR A 114 -20.23 3.74 -33.40
CA TYR A 114 -19.31 2.82 -34.03
C TYR A 114 -18.91 3.34 -35.41
N LEU A 115 -17.73 2.91 -35.86
CA LEU A 115 -17.23 3.06 -37.21
C LEU A 115 -17.00 1.67 -37.79
N ASP A 116 -17.50 1.42 -39.00
CA ASP A 116 -17.18 0.22 -39.79
C ASP A 116 -16.63 0.62 -41.18
N GLU A 117 -16.53 -0.33 -42.10
CA GLU A 117 -16.01 -0.11 -43.45
C GLU A 117 -16.94 0.71 -44.37
N LYS A 118 -18.15 1.05 -43.90
CA LYS A 118 -19.20 1.70 -44.70
C LYS A 118 -19.76 2.95 -44.05
N ALA A 119 -19.90 2.98 -42.73
CA ALA A 119 -20.63 4.02 -42.03
C ALA A 119 -20.13 4.29 -40.61
N VAL A 120 -20.41 5.52 -40.17
CA VAL A 120 -20.56 5.82 -38.74
C VAL A 120 -22.00 5.51 -38.35
N PHE A 121 -22.21 4.67 -37.34
CA PHE A 121 -23.55 4.24 -36.95
C PHE A 121 -23.70 4.06 -35.44
N SER A 122 -24.94 4.00 -34.96
CA SER A 122 -25.24 3.68 -33.56
C SER A 122 -26.54 2.89 -33.44
N ASN A 123 -26.63 2.07 -32.40
CA ASN A 123 -27.86 1.41 -31.99
C ASN A 123 -28.73 2.29 -31.07
N ALA A 124 -28.20 3.44 -30.62
CA ALA A 124 -28.95 4.46 -29.91
C ALA A 124 -29.87 5.23 -30.88
N TRP A 125 -30.72 6.11 -30.33
CA TRP A 125 -31.68 6.91 -31.09
C TRP A 125 -32.54 6.06 -32.05
N ALA A 126 -33.06 4.93 -31.55
CA ALA A 126 -33.82 3.95 -32.34
C ALA A 126 -33.08 3.41 -33.59
N GLY A 127 -31.74 3.43 -33.56
CA GLY A 127 -30.90 2.98 -34.68
C GLY A 127 -30.90 3.94 -35.88
N SER A 128 -31.34 5.19 -35.70
CA SER A 128 -31.46 6.15 -36.81
C SER A 128 -30.13 6.71 -37.29
N LEU A 129 -29.08 6.68 -36.46
CA LEU A 129 -27.76 7.16 -36.85
C LEU A 129 -27.08 6.15 -37.77
N TYR A 130 -27.02 6.48 -39.05
CA TYR A 130 -26.27 5.73 -40.06
C TYR A 130 -25.77 6.69 -41.15
N LEU A 131 -24.49 7.06 -41.10
CA LEU A 131 -23.88 8.03 -41.99
C LEU A 131 -22.80 7.34 -42.84
N ALA A 132 -23.07 7.18 -44.13
CA ALA A 132 -22.17 6.48 -45.04
C ALA A 132 -20.91 7.31 -45.38
N HIS A 133 -19.76 6.64 -45.48
CA HIS A 133 -18.49 7.22 -45.96
C HIS A 133 -17.91 6.39 -47.12
N ALA A 134 -16.89 6.94 -47.78
CA ALA A 134 -16.21 6.35 -48.93
C ALA A 134 -14.83 5.75 -48.58
N LEU A 135 -14.52 5.63 -47.29
CA LEU A 135 -13.24 5.16 -46.75
C LEU A 135 -13.36 3.72 -46.20
N PRO A 136 -13.10 2.66 -47.00
CA PRO A 136 -13.28 1.27 -46.56
C PRO A 136 -12.28 0.81 -45.49
N ALA A 137 -11.16 1.53 -45.34
CA ALA A 137 -10.15 1.28 -44.31
C ALA A 137 -10.25 2.27 -43.13
N ALA A 138 -11.40 2.93 -42.97
CA ALA A 138 -11.60 3.91 -41.90
C ALA A 138 -11.40 3.26 -40.52
N SER A 139 -10.63 3.93 -39.66
CA SER A 139 -10.27 3.45 -38.31
C SER A 139 -10.29 4.55 -37.26
N ILE A 140 -10.42 5.81 -37.68
CA ILE A 140 -10.38 6.98 -36.80
C ILE A 140 -11.55 7.89 -37.14
N PHE A 141 -12.24 8.37 -36.12
CA PHE A 141 -13.32 9.32 -36.29
C PHE A 141 -13.54 10.13 -35.01
N ALA A 142 -14.08 11.34 -35.17
CA ALA A 142 -14.47 12.20 -34.07
C ALA A 142 -15.81 12.87 -34.35
N HIS A 143 -16.63 13.01 -33.29
CA HIS A 143 -17.90 13.70 -33.33
C HIS A 143 -17.71 15.22 -33.25
N GLY A 144 -18.34 15.94 -34.19
CA GLY A 144 -18.41 17.40 -34.26
C GLY A 144 -19.74 17.97 -33.75
N GLU A 145 -20.13 19.13 -34.28
CA GLU A 145 -21.49 19.67 -34.10
C GLU A 145 -22.50 18.98 -35.04
N ASP A 146 -23.78 19.01 -34.65
CA ASP A 146 -24.91 18.57 -35.46
C ASP A 146 -24.81 17.12 -35.98
N PHE A 147 -24.25 16.20 -35.17
CA PHE A 147 -23.99 14.81 -35.56
C PHE A 147 -23.14 14.68 -36.82
N ASN A 148 -22.29 15.67 -37.10
CA ASN A 148 -21.26 15.53 -38.12
C ASN A 148 -20.07 14.77 -37.55
N PHE A 149 -19.43 13.95 -38.39
CA PHE A 149 -18.26 13.18 -38.01
C PHE A 149 -17.14 13.42 -39.01
N LEU A 150 -15.94 13.70 -38.50
CA LEU A 150 -14.73 13.66 -39.31
C LEU A 150 -14.17 12.23 -39.23
N VAL A 151 -14.13 11.55 -40.37
CA VAL A 151 -13.69 10.15 -40.50
C VAL A 151 -12.37 10.11 -41.27
N SER A 152 -11.48 9.19 -40.88
CA SER A 152 -10.16 8.99 -41.50
C SER A 152 -9.81 7.51 -41.62
N ASP A 153 -9.12 7.17 -42.72
CA ASP A 153 -8.39 5.90 -42.88
C ASP A 153 -6.88 6.04 -42.59
N GLY A 154 -6.48 7.18 -42.01
CA GLY A 154 -5.09 7.54 -41.75
C GLY A 154 -4.50 8.45 -42.82
N SER A 155 -4.93 8.34 -44.09
CA SER A 155 -4.38 9.10 -45.22
C SER A 155 -5.39 10.03 -45.91
N ALA A 156 -6.67 9.65 -45.88
CA ALA A 156 -7.77 10.40 -46.44
C ALA A 156 -8.78 10.74 -45.34
N LEU A 157 -9.43 11.88 -45.50
CA LEU A 157 -10.38 12.45 -44.56
C LEU A 157 -11.72 12.69 -45.24
N GLN A 158 -12.80 12.46 -44.50
CA GLN A 158 -14.15 12.79 -44.95
C GLN A 158 -14.96 13.36 -43.79
N LEU A 159 -15.49 14.56 -43.96
CA LEU A 159 -16.52 15.09 -43.07
C LEU A 159 -17.87 14.60 -43.60
N ILE A 160 -18.60 13.86 -42.77
CA ILE A 160 -19.93 13.32 -43.09
C ILE A 160 -20.98 13.87 -42.13
N GLY A 161 -22.21 14.03 -42.62
CA GLY A 161 -23.40 14.42 -41.87
C GLY A 161 -24.65 13.79 -42.49
N GLU A 162 -25.85 14.19 -42.04
CA GLU A 162 -27.12 13.65 -42.55
C GLU A 162 -27.29 13.85 -44.07
N GLU A 163 -26.78 14.95 -44.63
CA GLU A 163 -26.80 15.23 -46.07
C GLU A 163 -25.75 14.42 -46.87
N GLY A 164 -24.98 13.55 -46.19
CA GLY A 164 -23.92 12.74 -46.77
C GLY A 164 -22.54 13.39 -46.64
N SER A 165 -21.74 13.31 -47.71
CA SER A 165 -20.36 13.83 -47.71
C SER A 165 -20.32 15.35 -47.79
N LEU A 166 -19.89 16.02 -46.72
CA LEU A 166 -19.82 17.48 -46.61
C LEU A 166 -18.48 18.06 -47.08
N TRP A 167 -17.40 17.28 -46.93
CA TRP A 167 -16.04 17.62 -47.35
C TRP A 167 -15.17 16.36 -47.47
N GLN A 168 -14.17 16.41 -48.35
CA GLN A 168 -13.15 15.38 -48.50
C GLN A 168 -11.77 16.04 -48.56
N GLY A 169 -10.79 15.39 -47.95
CA GLY A 169 -9.39 15.81 -47.99
C GLY A 169 -8.47 14.62 -48.08
N LYS A 170 -7.25 14.88 -48.54
CA LYS A 170 -6.17 13.91 -48.58
C LYS A 170 -4.92 14.53 -47.98
N LEU A 171 -4.16 13.72 -47.27
CA LEU A 171 -2.90 14.11 -46.66
C LEU A 171 -1.74 13.62 -47.53
N ASP A 172 -0.81 14.53 -47.80
CA ASP A 172 0.48 14.22 -48.42
C ASP A 172 1.51 14.12 -47.29
N GLY A 173 1.47 13.07 -46.47
CA GLY A 173 2.27 13.01 -45.25
C GLY A 173 2.05 11.78 -44.37
N SER A 174 2.34 11.94 -43.07
CA SER A 174 2.22 10.90 -42.06
C SER A 174 0.77 10.54 -41.76
N GLU A 175 0.56 9.27 -41.40
CA GLU A 175 -0.73 8.73 -41.00
C GLU A 175 -1.30 9.49 -39.79
N ILE A 176 -2.60 9.80 -39.83
CA ILE A 176 -3.34 10.32 -38.67
C ILE A 176 -3.43 9.21 -37.61
N LEU A 177 -3.15 9.57 -36.37
CA LEU A 177 -3.20 8.68 -35.20
C LEU A 177 -4.48 8.89 -34.40
N ASP A 178 -4.94 10.14 -34.25
CA ASP A 178 -6.12 10.46 -33.46
C ASP A 178 -6.74 11.81 -33.89
N ILE A 179 -8.04 12.01 -33.60
CA ILE A 179 -8.81 13.21 -33.93
C ILE A 179 -9.62 13.65 -32.70
N LYS A 180 -9.57 14.94 -32.36
CA LYS A 180 -10.34 15.53 -31.25
C LYS A 180 -11.09 16.76 -31.75
N TYR A 181 -12.33 16.93 -31.29
CA TYR A 181 -13.14 18.11 -31.61
C TYR A 181 -13.15 19.11 -30.46
N ASP A 182 -12.76 20.36 -30.75
CA ASP A 182 -12.92 21.47 -29.81
C ASP A 182 -14.27 22.15 -30.08
N ARG A 183 -15.22 21.91 -29.17
CA ARG A 183 -16.57 22.50 -29.24
C ARG A 183 -16.57 24.02 -29.12
N HIS A 184 -15.63 24.60 -28.38
CA HIS A 184 -15.57 26.04 -28.18
C HIS A 184 -15.06 26.75 -29.45
N ARG A 185 -14.02 26.20 -30.08
CA ARG A 185 -13.44 26.75 -31.33
C ARG A 185 -14.12 26.25 -32.60
N LYS A 186 -14.93 25.21 -32.50
CA LYS A 186 -15.62 24.53 -33.62
C LYS A 186 -14.65 24.00 -34.68
N VAL A 187 -13.56 23.39 -34.23
CA VAL A 187 -12.51 22.83 -35.10
C VAL A 187 -12.15 21.42 -34.67
N PHE A 188 -11.66 20.62 -35.62
CA PHE A 188 -11.03 19.34 -35.33
C PHE A 188 -9.52 19.53 -35.27
N TYR A 189 -8.90 18.97 -34.24
CA TYR A 189 -7.46 18.78 -34.18
C TYR A 189 -7.13 17.35 -34.58
N LEU A 190 -6.12 17.18 -35.43
CA LEU A 190 -5.69 15.88 -35.93
C LEU A 190 -4.23 15.69 -35.57
N LEU A 191 -3.91 14.55 -34.95
CA LEU A 191 -2.57 14.17 -34.57
C LEU A 191 -1.98 13.23 -35.62
N SER A 192 -0.75 13.48 -36.05
CA SER A 192 0.09 12.50 -36.73
C SER A 192 1.39 12.29 -35.93
N ALA A 193 2.23 11.34 -36.34
CA ALA A 193 3.50 11.08 -35.66
C ALA A 193 4.52 12.26 -35.69
N ASN A 194 4.31 13.24 -36.56
CA ASN A 194 5.25 14.36 -36.77
C ASN A 194 4.62 15.76 -36.83
N GLU A 195 3.29 15.88 -36.74
CA GLU A 195 2.60 17.17 -36.75
C GLU A 195 1.21 17.10 -36.12
N VAL A 196 0.69 18.28 -35.76
CA VAL A 196 -0.72 18.48 -35.42
C VAL A 196 -1.33 19.40 -36.46
N LEU A 197 -2.48 18.99 -37.00
CA LEU A 197 -3.25 19.74 -37.97
C LEU A 197 -4.54 20.27 -37.33
N VAL A 198 -5.13 21.30 -37.94
CA VAL A 198 -6.44 21.86 -37.60
C VAL A 198 -7.31 21.83 -38.83
N PHE A 199 -8.48 21.20 -38.72
CA PHE A 199 -9.52 21.26 -39.73
C PHE A 199 -10.68 22.12 -39.24
N SER A 200 -11.07 23.12 -40.04
CA SER A 200 -12.21 23.99 -39.80
C SER A 200 -13.37 23.59 -40.71
N PRO A 201 -14.45 22.97 -40.20
CA PRO A 201 -15.60 22.60 -41.01
C PRO A 201 -16.25 23.80 -41.72
N GLY A 202 -16.35 24.94 -41.02
CA GLY A 202 -16.95 26.15 -41.55
C GLY A 202 -16.16 26.80 -42.69
N GLN A 203 -14.82 26.72 -42.62
CA GLN A 203 -13.93 27.23 -43.68
C GLN A 203 -13.58 26.18 -44.73
N LYS A 204 -13.87 24.90 -44.47
CA LYS A 204 -13.46 23.74 -45.27
C LYS A 204 -11.94 23.74 -45.56
N SER A 205 -11.15 24.24 -44.62
CA SER A 205 -9.69 24.32 -44.70
C SER A 205 -9.04 23.37 -43.69
N LEU A 206 -7.95 22.74 -44.12
CA LEU A 206 -7.07 21.93 -43.31
C LEU A 206 -5.70 22.60 -43.30
N GLU A 207 -5.23 22.96 -42.11
CA GLU A 207 -4.00 23.72 -41.91
C GLU A 207 -3.10 23.04 -40.89
N LYS A 208 -1.79 23.19 -41.06
CA LYS A 208 -0.83 22.71 -40.07
C LYS A 208 -0.78 23.67 -38.87
N MET A 209 -0.94 23.12 -37.66
CA MET A 209 -0.75 23.89 -36.42
C MET A 209 0.75 24.02 -36.09
N PHE A 210 1.44 22.89 -35.92
CA PHE A 210 2.87 22.82 -35.65
C PHE A 210 3.43 21.45 -36.06
N SER A 211 4.76 21.36 -36.15
CA SER A 211 5.48 20.10 -36.38
C SER A 211 6.33 19.77 -35.16
N GLU A 212 6.31 18.52 -34.72
CA GLU A 212 7.11 17.98 -33.63
C GLU A 212 7.24 16.47 -33.85
N ASN A 213 8.39 15.88 -33.54
CA ASN A 213 8.63 14.48 -33.86
C ASN A 213 8.16 13.54 -32.73
N LYS A 214 7.87 12.29 -33.11
CA LYS A 214 7.57 11.19 -32.17
C LYS A 214 6.32 11.45 -31.32
N LEU A 215 5.34 12.15 -31.87
CA LEU A 215 4.04 12.33 -31.23
C LEU A 215 3.29 11.01 -31.22
N THR A 216 2.54 10.74 -30.15
CA THR A 216 1.83 9.47 -29.97
C THR A 216 0.36 9.64 -29.59
N CYS A 217 0.06 10.60 -28.73
CA CYS A 217 -1.30 10.83 -28.22
C CYS A 217 -1.48 12.30 -27.83
N PHE A 218 -2.74 12.73 -27.72
CA PHE A 218 -3.08 14.10 -27.33
C PHE A 218 -4.48 14.20 -26.71
N GLU A 219 -4.70 15.22 -25.89
CA GLU A 219 -6.00 15.50 -25.29
C GLU A 219 -6.24 17.01 -25.16
N LEU A 220 -7.47 17.43 -25.43
CA LEU A 220 -7.91 18.81 -25.18
C LEU A 220 -8.16 19.04 -23.69
N ARG A 221 -7.53 20.07 -23.13
CA ARG A 221 -7.72 20.46 -21.74
C ARG A 221 -9.00 21.28 -21.57
N SER A 222 -10.02 20.67 -20.97
CA SER A 222 -11.32 21.29 -20.75
C SER A 222 -11.18 22.59 -19.94
N GLY A 223 -11.71 23.68 -20.48
CA GLY A 223 -11.70 25.00 -19.82
C GLY A 223 -10.33 25.69 -19.70
N LYS A 224 -9.24 25.10 -20.23
CA LYS A 224 -7.88 25.67 -20.12
C LYS A 224 -7.31 26.23 -21.42
N ASP A 225 -7.99 26.02 -22.56
CA ASP A 225 -7.51 26.40 -23.90
C ASP A 225 -6.12 25.83 -24.22
N ARG A 226 -5.88 24.59 -23.81
CA ARG A 226 -4.60 23.90 -24.00
C ARG A 226 -4.81 22.54 -24.65
N LEU A 227 -3.75 22.08 -25.31
CA LEU A 227 -3.64 20.73 -25.84
C LEU A 227 -2.49 20.03 -25.11
N ALA A 228 -2.81 18.97 -24.39
CA ALA A 228 -1.87 18.07 -23.75
C ALA A 228 -1.35 17.10 -24.82
N ILE A 229 -0.04 17.00 -25.03
CA ILE A 229 0.58 16.21 -26.10
C ILE A 229 1.63 15.25 -25.54
N GLY A 230 1.41 13.96 -25.79
CA GLY A 230 2.30 12.88 -25.43
C GLY A 230 3.19 12.47 -26.59
N THR A 231 4.39 12.03 -26.25
CA THR A 231 5.42 11.62 -27.21
C THR A 231 6.10 10.34 -26.75
N ARG A 232 6.98 9.78 -27.59
CA ARG A 232 7.90 8.69 -27.21
C ARG A 232 8.95 9.10 -26.16
N GLU A 233 9.01 10.37 -25.79
CA GLU A 233 10.07 10.96 -24.96
C GLU A 233 9.50 11.92 -23.90
N GLY A 234 8.25 11.72 -23.49
CA GLY A 234 7.59 12.51 -22.46
C GLY A 234 6.44 13.37 -22.98
N PHE A 235 6.15 14.45 -22.26
CA PHE A 235 4.89 15.20 -22.39
C PHE A 235 5.12 16.72 -22.44
N PHE A 236 4.24 17.45 -23.13
CA PHE A 236 4.16 18.92 -23.00
C PHE A 236 2.74 19.43 -23.26
N GLU A 237 2.45 20.66 -22.81
CA GLU A 237 1.22 21.36 -23.16
C GLU A 237 1.46 22.40 -24.26
N TRP A 238 0.46 22.61 -25.10
CA TRP A 238 0.44 23.64 -26.13
C TRP A 238 -0.73 24.60 -25.88
N ASP A 239 -0.45 25.89 -25.84
CA ASP A 239 -1.45 26.93 -25.66
C ASP A 239 -2.14 27.25 -26.99
N LEU A 240 -3.46 27.04 -27.06
CA LEU A 240 -4.23 27.20 -28.29
C LEU A 240 -4.47 28.66 -28.69
N ASN A 241 -4.31 29.60 -27.75
CA ASN A 241 -4.53 31.02 -27.98
C ASN A 241 -3.28 31.71 -28.53
N THR A 242 -2.14 31.51 -27.86
CA THR A 242 -0.83 32.04 -28.24
C THR A 242 -0.13 31.21 -29.30
N ARG A 243 -0.57 29.96 -29.50
CA ARG A 243 0.02 28.98 -30.42
C ARG A 243 1.50 28.72 -30.11
N GLN A 244 1.79 28.48 -28.83
CA GLN A 244 3.14 28.20 -28.35
C GLN A 244 3.12 27.04 -27.35
N ARG A 245 4.24 26.32 -27.28
CA ARG A 245 4.47 25.32 -26.22
C ARG A 245 4.59 26.01 -24.86
N ILE A 246 3.95 25.43 -23.85
CA ILE A 246 4.04 25.85 -22.46
C ILE A 246 5.19 25.09 -21.80
N GLY A 247 6.22 25.83 -21.37
CA GLY A 247 7.39 25.24 -20.71
C GLY A 247 8.23 24.34 -21.62
N GLU A 248 9.12 23.58 -20.99
CA GLU A 248 9.91 22.54 -21.66
C GLU A 248 9.15 21.21 -21.66
N LYS A 249 9.58 20.28 -22.52
CA LYS A 249 9.04 18.92 -22.53
C LYS A 249 9.40 18.23 -21.22
N ASN A 250 8.41 17.75 -20.49
CA ASN A 250 8.62 16.99 -19.26
C ASN A 250 9.03 15.55 -19.60
N THR A 251 10.26 15.20 -19.29
CA THR A 251 10.83 13.84 -19.41
C THR A 251 10.91 13.11 -18.07
N SER A 252 10.62 13.79 -16.96
CA SER A 252 10.67 13.24 -15.60
C SER A 252 9.32 12.64 -15.24
N LEU A 253 8.97 11.56 -15.93
CA LEU A 253 7.73 10.80 -15.77
C LEU A 253 8.06 9.39 -15.24
N PRO A 254 7.11 8.67 -14.62
CA PRO A 254 7.29 7.25 -14.32
C PRO A 254 7.78 6.46 -15.54
N TRP A 255 7.19 6.73 -16.71
CA TRP A 255 7.72 6.27 -17.99
C TRP A 255 7.48 7.29 -19.13
N PRO A 256 8.53 7.76 -19.83
CA PRO A 256 8.38 8.78 -20.87
C PRO A 256 7.77 8.30 -22.19
N ASP A 257 7.74 7.00 -22.50
CA ASP A 257 7.16 6.50 -23.75
C ASP A 257 5.63 6.37 -23.62
N LEU A 258 4.91 7.43 -24.01
CA LEU A 258 3.47 7.56 -23.81
C LEU A 258 2.68 6.96 -24.96
N THR A 259 1.60 6.27 -24.62
CA THR A 259 0.67 5.62 -25.57
C THR A 259 -0.71 6.27 -25.55
N ALA A 260 -1.12 6.85 -24.42
CA ALA A 260 -2.42 7.51 -24.26
C ALA A 260 -2.31 8.71 -23.32
N ILE A 261 -3.14 9.73 -23.58
CA ILE A 261 -3.40 10.82 -22.63
C ILE A 261 -4.90 11.03 -22.55
N LYS A 262 -5.40 11.23 -21.33
CA LYS A 262 -6.79 11.58 -21.08
C LYS A 262 -6.90 12.58 -19.94
N GLU A 263 -7.85 13.50 -20.01
CA GLU A 263 -8.26 14.31 -18.86
C GLU A 263 -9.51 13.67 -18.27
N ILE A 264 -9.44 13.30 -16.99
CA ILE A 264 -10.54 12.72 -16.21
C ILE A 264 -10.59 13.47 -14.89
N ASN A 265 -11.78 13.97 -14.52
CA ASN A 265 -12.00 14.74 -13.30
C ASN A 265 -11.02 15.94 -13.14
N GLY A 266 -10.58 16.54 -14.25
CA GLY A 266 -9.67 17.70 -14.28
C GLY A 266 -8.17 17.36 -14.17
N LEU A 267 -7.83 16.09 -13.94
CA LEU A 267 -6.48 15.58 -13.83
C LEU A 267 -6.04 14.90 -15.12
N LEU A 268 -4.74 14.97 -15.42
CA LEU A 268 -4.17 14.30 -16.58
C LEU A 268 -3.76 12.87 -16.22
N TRP A 269 -4.23 11.95 -17.04
CA TRP A 269 -3.94 10.52 -17.01
C TRP A 269 -3.10 10.15 -18.22
N PHE A 270 -2.14 9.27 -17.99
CA PHE A 270 -1.17 8.83 -18.98
C PHE A 270 -1.18 7.30 -19.04
N GLY A 271 -1.36 6.76 -20.24
CA GLY A 271 -1.00 5.38 -20.56
C GLY A 271 0.41 5.36 -21.13
N SER A 272 1.17 4.32 -20.82
CA SER A 272 2.54 4.16 -21.29
C SER A 272 2.87 2.71 -21.63
N GLU A 273 4.06 2.49 -22.18
CA GLU A 273 4.60 1.13 -22.36
C GLU A 273 4.89 0.41 -21.01
N MET A 274 4.93 1.14 -19.89
CA MET A 274 5.19 0.64 -18.55
C MET A 274 4.14 1.18 -17.55
N GLY A 275 2.91 0.71 -17.64
CA GLY A 275 1.81 1.06 -16.74
C GLY A 275 1.09 2.36 -17.08
N ALA A 276 0.21 2.80 -16.17
CA ALA A 276 -0.49 4.07 -16.23
C ALA A 276 -0.07 4.97 -15.06
N PHE A 277 -0.21 6.28 -15.21
CA PHE A 277 -0.02 7.22 -14.11
C PHE A 277 -0.92 8.44 -14.22
N MET A 278 -1.21 9.05 -13.07
CA MET A 278 -1.98 10.28 -12.95
C MET A 278 -1.08 11.41 -12.45
N LEU A 279 -1.11 12.56 -13.10
CA LEU A 279 -0.45 13.78 -12.61
C LEU A 279 -1.32 14.43 -11.53
N ARG A 280 -0.80 14.42 -10.30
CA ARG A 280 -1.40 15.07 -9.13
C ARG A 280 -1.24 16.59 -9.20
N GLU A 281 -2.04 17.29 -8.38
CA GLU A 281 -1.98 18.76 -8.30
C GLU A 281 -0.66 19.30 -7.73
N ASP A 282 0.02 18.51 -6.88
CA ASP A 282 1.34 18.82 -6.34
C ASP A 282 2.50 18.59 -7.34
N GLY A 283 2.18 18.11 -8.55
CA GLY A 283 3.13 17.81 -9.62
C GLY A 283 3.80 16.44 -9.52
N LYS A 284 3.48 15.62 -8.51
CA LYS A 284 3.89 14.22 -8.41
C LYS A 284 2.94 13.30 -9.18
N PHE A 285 3.23 12.00 -9.18
CA PHE A 285 2.44 10.99 -9.87
C PHE A 285 1.93 9.91 -8.91
N ASN A 286 0.69 9.46 -9.10
CA ASN A 286 0.27 8.11 -8.70
C ASN A 286 0.61 7.16 -9.85
N TYR A 287 1.25 6.04 -9.55
CA TYR A 287 1.76 5.10 -10.55
C TYR A 287 1.14 3.70 -10.42
N TYR A 288 0.40 3.31 -11.47
CA TYR A 288 -0.29 2.03 -11.57
C TYR A 288 0.50 1.09 -12.47
N TYR A 289 1.28 0.20 -11.84
CA TYR A 289 2.13 -0.77 -12.53
C TYR A 289 1.96 -2.19 -12.01
N GLY A 290 2.06 -3.15 -12.94
CA GLY A 290 2.05 -4.57 -12.64
C GLY A 290 0.66 -5.10 -12.28
N GLU A 291 0.65 -6.38 -11.91
CA GLU A 291 -0.58 -7.15 -11.77
C GLU A 291 -1.48 -6.69 -10.62
N ARG A 292 -1.00 -5.92 -9.64
CA ARG A 292 -1.89 -5.30 -8.64
C ARG A 292 -3.00 -4.46 -9.29
N TRP A 293 -2.65 -3.75 -10.37
CA TRP A 293 -3.52 -2.75 -11.00
C TRP A 293 -4.01 -3.16 -12.38
N LEU A 294 -3.14 -3.81 -13.16
CA LEU A 294 -3.32 -3.98 -14.59
C LEU A 294 -3.16 -5.44 -15.02
N PRO A 295 -3.91 -5.92 -16.03
CA PRO A 295 -3.68 -7.26 -16.59
C PRO A 295 -2.38 -7.35 -17.41
N ALA A 296 -1.77 -6.23 -17.80
CA ALA A 296 -0.43 -6.16 -18.39
C ALA A 296 0.15 -4.73 -18.31
N GLU A 297 1.45 -4.61 -18.59
CA GLU A 297 2.18 -3.34 -18.45
C GLU A 297 1.79 -2.31 -19.50
N ARG A 298 1.63 -2.69 -20.76
CA ARG A 298 1.41 -1.73 -21.85
C ARG A 298 -0.04 -1.26 -21.90
N VAL A 299 -0.29 -0.08 -21.37
CA VAL A 299 -1.61 0.57 -21.41
C VAL A 299 -1.79 1.19 -22.79
N ILE A 300 -2.91 0.94 -23.46
CA ILE A 300 -3.19 1.43 -24.83
C ILE A 300 -4.27 2.50 -24.86
N GLN A 301 -5.17 2.52 -23.88
CA GLN A 301 -6.25 3.50 -23.81
C GLN A 301 -6.73 3.69 -22.37
N ILE A 302 -7.10 4.93 -22.05
CA ILE A 302 -7.71 5.31 -20.79
C ILE A 302 -9.07 5.94 -21.07
N SER A 303 -10.10 5.52 -20.36
CA SER A 303 -11.43 6.15 -20.43
C SER A 303 -12.12 6.13 -19.07
N GLN A 304 -13.06 7.05 -18.88
CA GLN A 304 -13.86 7.10 -17.67
C GLN A 304 -15.03 6.11 -17.76
N LYS A 305 -15.25 5.30 -16.72
CA LYS A 305 -16.45 4.47 -16.58
C LYS A 305 -17.58 5.28 -15.93
N ASN A 306 -17.29 5.95 -14.83
CA ASN A 306 -18.16 6.91 -14.14
C ASN A 306 -17.30 7.85 -13.26
N GLU A 307 -17.90 8.56 -12.32
CA GLU A 307 -17.20 9.51 -11.44
C GLU A 307 -16.02 8.88 -10.69
N ASP A 308 -16.20 7.62 -10.25
CA ASP A 308 -15.35 6.90 -9.30
C ASP A 308 -14.63 5.69 -9.92
N GLU A 309 -14.75 5.49 -11.25
CA GLU A 309 -14.15 4.34 -11.92
C GLU A 309 -13.51 4.73 -13.26
N ILE A 310 -12.29 4.24 -13.47
CA ILE A 310 -11.49 4.46 -14.68
C ILE A 310 -11.15 3.13 -15.33
N LEU A 311 -11.33 3.07 -16.64
CA LEU A 311 -10.95 1.96 -17.50
C LEU A 311 -9.54 2.16 -18.03
N LEU A 312 -8.66 1.22 -17.72
CA LEU A 312 -7.28 1.13 -18.20
C LEU A 312 -7.16 -0.09 -19.11
N LEU A 313 -7.31 0.13 -20.42
CA LEU A 313 -7.18 -0.94 -21.41
C LEU A 313 -5.70 -1.17 -21.71
N THR A 314 -5.25 -2.40 -21.59
CA THR A 314 -3.89 -2.85 -21.94
C THR A 314 -3.92 -3.65 -23.23
N ASP A 315 -2.74 -4.06 -23.71
CA ASP A 315 -2.64 -5.00 -24.83
C ASP A 315 -3.04 -6.44 -24.49
N GLN A 316 -3.26 -6.77 -23.21
CA GLN A 316 -3.62 -8.10 -22.72
C GLN A 316 -4.97 -8.16 -22.00
N GLY A 317 -5.63 -7.03 -21.74
CA GLY A 317 -6.93 -7.04 -21.05
C GLY A 317 -7.37 -5.66 -20.59
N LEU A 318 -8.36 -5.64 -19.70
CA LEU A 318 -8.91 -4.41 -19.13
C LEU A 318 -8.70 -4.39 -17.60
N GLY A 319 -8.06 -3.35 -17.09
CA GLY A 319 -8.13 -2.97 -15.67
C GLY A 319 -9.26 -1.96 -15.45
N THR A 320 -10.04 -2.13 -14.38
CA THR A 320 -10.96 -1.12 -13.87
C THR A 320 -10.42 -0.65 -12.53
N LEU A 321 -9.92 0.58 -12.50
CA LEU A 321 -9.47 1.25 -11.28
C LEU A 321 -10.70 1.87 -10.59
N VAL A 322 -10.90 1.55 -9.32
CA VAL A 322 -12.03 1.98 -8.50
C VAL A 322 -11.51 2.90 -7.41
N PHE A 323 -12.17 4.05 -7.23
CA PHE A 323 -11.89 5.03 -6.20
C PHE A 323 -13.05 5.01 -5.21
N ASP A 324 -12.83 4.41 -4.05
CA ASP A 324 -13.87 4.29 -3.03
C ASP A 324 -13.43 4.96 -1.74
N THR A 325 -14.39 5.37 -0.92
CA THR A 325 -14.14 6.21 0.25
C THR A 325 -14.19 5.39 1.52
N TYR A 326 -13.15 5.48 2.35
CA TYR A 326 -13.05 4.76 3.62
C TYR A 326 -12.54 5.67 4.72
N THR A 327 -13.03 5.48 5.93
CA THR A 327 -12.32 5.84 7.16
C THR A 327 -11.23 4.80 7.45
N LEU A 328 -10.25 5.14 8.29
CA LEU A 328 -9.27 4.16 8.78
C LEU A 328 -9.98 3.05 9.56
N ALA A 329 -11.06 3.36 10.28
CA ALA A 329 -11.88 2.34 10.95
C ALA A 329 -12.52 1.33 9.98
N GLU A 330 -13.04 1.77 8.83
CA GLU A 330 -13.61 0.87 7.82
C GLU A 330 -12.53 0.02 7.16
N LYS A 331 -11.37 0.61 6.86
CA LYS A 331 -10.20 -0.12 6.35
C LYS A 331 -9.69 -1.16 7.36
N ALA A 332 -9.66 -0.82 8.66
CA ALA A 332 -9.35 -1.75 9.73
C ALA A 332 -10.32 -2.94 9.75
N ALA A 333 -11.62 -2.72 9.52
CA ALA A 333 -12.61 -3.79 9.49
C ALA A 333 -12.43 -4.73 8.27
N ILE A 334 -11.98 -4.21 7.13
CA ILE A 334 -11.62 -5.03 5.95
C ILE A 334 -10.43 -5.92 6.28
N TYR A 335 -9.38 -5.35 6.88
CA TYR A 335 -8.19 -6.09 7.26
C TYR A 335 -8.44 -7.10 8.38
N ASP A 336 -9.24 -6.77 9.39
CA ASP A 336 -9.66 -7.74 10.41
C ASP A 336 -10.33 -8.96 9.75
N ARG A 337 -11.25 -8.72 8.81
CA ARG A 337 -11.88 -9.81 8.04
C ARG A 337 -10.86 -10.61 7.23
N GLN A 338 -9.95 -9.94 6.54
CA GLN A 338 -8.87 -10.59 5.78
C GLN A 338 -8.09 -11.57 6.68
N VAL A 339 -7.63 -11.09 7.83
CA VAL A 339 -6.85 -11.89 8.77
C VAL A 339 -7.64 -13.13 9.19
N ARG A 340 -8.90 -12.93 9.60
CA ARG A 340 -9.76 -14.00 10.12
C ARG A 340 -10.18 -15.02 9.06
N GLU A 341 -10.35 -14.62 7.80
CA GLU A 341 -10.76 -15.53 6.74
C GLU A 341 -9.64 -16.47 6.28
N ARG A 342 -8.38 -16.00 6.28
CA ARG A 342 -7.30 -16.73 5.57
C ARG A 342 -5.87 -16.50 6.07
N HIS A 343 -5.67 -15.97 7.28
CA HIS A 343 -4.35 -15.78 7.89
C HIS A 343 -4.20 -16.36 9.31
N ILE A 344 -5.16 -17.15 9.80
CA ILE A 344 -5.07 -17.76 11.14
C ILE A 344 -4.75 -19.25 11.06
N ARG A 345 -3.51 -19.64 11.41
CA ARG A 345 -3.04 -21.05 11.47
C ARG A 345 -2.89 -21.50 12.92
N HIS A 346 -3.79 -22.33 13.42
CA HIS A 346 -3.79 -22.78 14.83
C HIS A 346 -3.84 -21.64 15.88
N GLY A 347 -4.25 -20.43 15.47
CA GLY A 347 -4.19 -19.21 16.29
C GLY A 347 -3.01 -18.28 15.96
N PHE A 348 -2.03 -18.74 15.17
CA PHE A 348 -0.94 -17.92 14.66
C PHE A 348 -1.40 -16.99 13.53
N ASN A 349 -0.82 -15.79 13.50
CA ASN A 349 -0.88 -14.89 12.36
C ASN A 349 0.11 -15.35 11.28
N ALA A 350 -0.39 -15.87 10.16
CA ALA A 350 0.39 -16.55 9.15
C ALA A 350 0.19 -15.97 7.74
N SER A 351 1.21 -16.07 6.89
CA SER A 351 1.07 -15.74 5.46
C SER A 351 0.34 -16.86 4.71
N LEU A 352 -0.44 -16.47 3.71
CA LEU A 352 -1.02 -17.39 2.74
C LEU A 352 0.01 -17.60 1.63
N VAL A 353 0.44 -18.83 1.37
CA VAL A 353 1.51 -19.17 0.42
C VAL A 353 1.03 -20.19 -0.62
N GLY A 354 1.77 -20.28 -1.74
CA GLY A 354 1.49 -21.25 -2.79
C GLY A 354 0.21 -20.94 -3.58
N MET A 355 -0.19 -19.66 -3.62
CA MET A 355 -1.30 -19.20 -4.43
C MET A 355 -0.99 -19.28 -5.92
N GLU A 356 -2.02 -19.49 -6.73
CA GLU A 356 -1.96 -19.45 -8.18
C GLU A 356 -2.35 -18.05 -8.67
N LYS A 357 -1.36 -17.25 -9.08
CA LYS A 357 -1.56 -15.92 -9.69
C LYS A 357 -2.58 -15.03 -8.97
N GLY A 358 -2.40 -14.85 -7.67
CA GLY A 358 -3.26 -14.01 -6.83
C GLY A 358 -4.60 -14.61 -6.43
N ASN A 359 -4.92 -15.84 -6.83
CA ASN A 359 -6.14 -16.50 -6.37
C ASN A 359 -6.01 -16.90 -4.89
N VAL A 360 -6.59 -16.11 -3.99
CA VAL A 360 -6.56 -16.33 -2.54
C VAL A 360 -7.20 -17.65 -2.10
N ASN A 361 -8.06 -18.26 -2.93
CA ASN A 361 -8.68 -19.56 -2.61
C ASN A 361 -7.82 -20.77 -2.98
N SER A 362 -6.68 -20.57 -3.65
CA SER A 362 -5.77 -21.64 -4.06
C SER A 362 -4.58 -21.83 -3.11
N GLY A 363 -4.33 -20.86 -2.24
CA GLY A 363 -3.21 -20.88 -1.30
C GLY A 363 -3.42 -21.80 -0.10
N ARG A 364 -2.38 -21.90 0.72
CA ARG A 364 -2.43 -22.53 2.04
C ARG A 364 -1.68 -21.68 3.06
N LEU A 365 -2.04 -21.80 4.33
CA LEU A 365 -1.30 -21.14 5.41
C LEU A 365 0.09 -21.77 5.56
N GLY A 366 1.14 -20.94 5.51
CA GLY A 366 2.52 -21.39 5.66
C GLY A 366 2.97 -21.48 7.12
N ASP A 367 3.98 -22.30 7.39
CA ASP A 367 4.80 -22.15 8.59
C ASP A 367 5.77 -20.97 8.42
N SER A 368 6.21 -20.41 9.54
CA SER A 368 7.26 -19.40 9.55
C SER A 368 8.30 -19.74 10.61
N ASP A 369 9.55 -19.37 10.32
CA ASP A 369 10.56 -19.21 11.36
C ASP A 369 10.10 -18.22 12.44
N ASN A 370 9.16 -17.32 12.13
CA ASN A 370 8.76 -16.24 13.02
C ASN A 370 7.26 -16.23 13.37
N ASP A 371 6.63 -17.40 13.49
CA ASP A 371 5.20 -17.47 13.81
C ASP A 371 4.87 -16.81 15.15
N GLY A 372 5.74 -16.92 16.16
CA GLY A 372 5.55 -16.28 17.46
C GLY A 372 5.67 -14.75 17.38
N LEU A 373 6.65 -14.21 16.64
CA LEU A 373 6.80 -12.76 16.44
C LEU A 373 5.62 -12.14 15.68
N TRP A 374 5.26 -12.68 14.51
CA TRP A 374 4.14 -12.13 13.72
C TRP A 374 2.81 -12.25 14.46
N THR A 375 2.64 -13.30 15.25
CA THR A 375 1.48 -13.45 16.13
C THR A 375 1.52 -12.46 17.28
N SER A 376 2.69 -12.20 17.88
CA SER A 376 2.84 -11.20 18.94
C SER A 376 2.42 -9.81 18.48
N MET A 377 2.79 -9.40 17.27
CA MET A 377 2.42 -8.11 16.69
C MET A 377 0.91 -8.01 16.43
N TYR A 378 0.31 -9.01 15.78
CA TYR A 378 -1.14 -9.06 15.58
C TYR A 378 -1.92 -9.07 16.92
N LEU A 379 -1.50 -9.92 17.85
CA LEU A 379 -2.11 -10.09 19.16
C LEU A 379 -2.03 -8.81 20.01
N ALA A 380 -0.92 -8.06 19.92
CA ALA A 380 -0.83 -6.73 20.52
C ALA A 380 -1.85 -5.76 19.90
N GLY A 381 -2.02 -5.80 18.57
CA GLY A 381 -3.08 -5.05 17.86
C GLY A 381 -4.48 -5.36 18.41
N GLU A 382 -4.82 -6.64 18.58
CA GLU A 382 -6.10 -7.05 19.16
C GLU A 382 -6.24 -6.66 20.65
N ALA A 383 -5.17 -6.68 21.43
CA ALA A 383 -5.18 -6.20 22.81
C ALA A 383 -5.42 -4.68 22.88
N PHE A 384 -4.81 -3.89 22.00
CA PHE A 384 -5.09 -2.45 21.88
C PHE A 384 -6.53 -2.20 21.41
N ARG A 385 -7.02 -2.97 20.43
CA ARG A 385 -8.42 -2.93 20.00
C ARG A 385 -9.36 -3.18 21.15
N TYR A 386 -9.11 -4.22 21.95
CA TYR A 386 -9.90 -4.52 23.14
C TYR A 386 -9.88 -3.37 24.14
N ALA A 387 -8.71 -2.82 24.45
CA ALA A 387 -8.56 -1.70 25.39
C ALA A 387 -9.33 -0.43 24.95
N VAL A 388 -9.38 -0.17 23.64
CA VAL A 388 -10.07 1.00 23.07
C VAL A 388 -11.57 0.79 22.97
N THR A 389 -12.02 -0.43 22.66
CA THR A 389 -13.41 -0.69 22.23
C THR A 389 -14.24 -1.50 23.24
N GLY A 390 -13.61 -2.26 24.13
CA GLY A 390 -14.26 -3.27 24.96
C GLY A 390 -14.87 -4.44 24.17
N SER A 391 -14.47 -4.64 22.91
CA SER A 391 -15.06 -5.66 22.01
C SER A 391 -14.84 -7.08 22.52
N ALA A 392 -15.93 -7.83 22.67
CA ALA A 392 -15.87 -9.24 23.02
C ALA A 392 -15.17 -10.09 21.94
N ASP A 393 -15.31 -9.70 20.67
CA ASP A 393 -14.64 -10.39 19.56
C ASP A 393 -13.12 -10.17 19.62
N ALA A 394 -12.67 -8.94 19.91
CA ALA A 394 -11.25 -8.66 20.10
C ALA A 394 -10.66 -9.46 21.27
N LEU A 395 -11.40 -9.56 22.39
CA LEU A 395 -10.99 -10.39 23.52
C LEU A 395 -10.93 -11.89 23.17
N GLN A 396 -11.83 -12.35 22.31
CA GLN A 396 -11.82 -13.73 21.83
C GLN A 396 -10.62 -13.99 20.91
N HIS A 397 -10.29 -13.07 20.01
CA HIS A 397 -9.06 -13.17 19.21
C HIS A 397 -7.80 -13.17 20.07
N VAL A 398 -7.75 -12.32 21.11
CA VAL A 398 -6.67 -12.33 22.10
C VAL A 398 -6.52 -13.70 22.74
N ARG A 399 -7.65 -14.31 23.14
CA ARG A 399 -7.64 -15.66 23.75
C ARG A 399 -7.10 -16.72 22.79
N GLU A 400 -7.58 -16.74 21.55
CA GLU A 400 -7.20 -17.74 20.55
C GLU A 400 -5.71 -17.67 20.19
N SER A 401 -5.19 -16.47 19.94
CA SER A 401 -3.78 -16.29 19.62
C SER A 401 -2.89 -16.50 20.84
N LEU A 402 -3.31 -16.09 22.05
CA LEU A 402 -2.55 -16.39 23.27
C LEU A 402 -2.49 -17.90 23.57
N ASP A 403 -3.53 -18.66 23.24
CA ASP A 403 -3.50 -20.13 23.36
C ASP A 403 -2.45 -20.74 22.39
N ALA A 404 -2.30 -20.19 21.18
CA ALA A 404 -1.24 -20.60 20.25
C ALA A 404 0.16 -20.23 20.79
N MET A 405 0.31 -19.02 21.34
CA MET A 405 1.55 -18.56 21.96
C MET A 405 1.94 -19.43 23.16
N GLU A 406 1.01 -19.75 24.06
CA GLU A 406 1.24 -20.68 25.17
C GLU A 406 1.69 -22.05 24.67
N ARG A 407 1.11 -22.50 23.55
CA ARG A 407 1.45 -23.79 22.98
C ARG A 407 2.89 -23.88 22.48
N LEU A 408 3.50 -22.78 22.05
CA LEU A 408 4.93 -22.75 21.73
C LEU A 408 5.80 -23.16 22.92
N TYR A 409 5.38 -22.89 24.16
CA TYR A 409 6.10 -23.26 25.39
C TYR A 409 5.80 -24.67 25.88
N THR A 410 4.66 -25.24 25.49
CA THR A 410 4.17 -26.53 26.04
C THR A 410 4.27 -27.70 25.06
N ILE A 411 4.52 -27.43 23.78
CA ILE A 411 4.68 -28.47 22.75
C ILE A 411 6.05 -29.17 22.80
N ASN A 412 7.04 -28.50 23.42
CA ASN A 412 8.40 -28.98 23.54
C ASN A 412 8.76 -29.28 25.02
N PRO A 413 9.77 -30.12 25.30
CA PRO A 413 10.09 -30.54 26.67
C PRO A 413 10.97 -29.54 27.45
N VAL A 414 11.38 -28.42 26.85
CA VAL A 414 12.35 -27.49 27.43
C VAL A 414 11.61 -26.40 28.21
N ALA A 415 11.69 -26.45 29.54
CA ALA A 415 11.00 -25.50 30.41
C ALA A 415 11.38 -24.04 30.09
N GLY A 416 10.36 -23.22 29.83
CA GLY A 416 10.49 -21.78 29.55
C GLY A 416 11.06 -21.42 28.18
N PHE A 417 11.41 -22.41 27.34
CA PHE A 417 11.83 -22.17 25.96
C PHE A 417 10.63 -22.23 25.02
N PRO A 418 10.33 -21.15 24.26
CA PRO A 418 9.32 -21.21 23.20
C PRO A 418 9.90 -21.88 21.95
N SER A 419 9.15 -22.78 21.34
CA SER A 419 9.38 -23.22 19.95
C SER A 419 9.18 -22.06 18.96
N ARG A 420 9.72 -22.16 17.74
CA ARG A 420 9.46 -21.21 16.64
C ARG A 420 8.08 -21.39 16.02
N SER A 421 7.62 -22.64 15.96
CA SER A 421 6.34 -23.04 15.35
C SER A 421 5.96 -24.44 15.79
N PHE A 422 4.74 -24.87 15.45
CA PHE A 422 4.31 -26.27 15.51
C PHE A 422 3.35 -26.60 14.35
N GLU A 423 3.28 -27.88 13.99
CA GLU A 423 2.39 -28.41 12.97
C GLU A 423 2.05 -29.89 13.23
N ARG A 424 1.02 -30.41 12.56
CA ARG A 424 0.70 -31.84 12.58
C ARG A 424 1.85 -32.68 12.03
N SER A 425 2.05 -33.85 12.65
CA SER A 425 3.10 -34.77 12.23
C SER A 425 2.89 -35.33 10.82
N GLY A 426 4.00 -35.65 10.16
CA GLY A 426 4.02 -36.22 8.81
C GLY A 426 4.22 -35.20 7.69
N TYR A 427 4.45 -33.93 8.03
CA TYR A 427 4.62 -32.84 7.07
C TYR A 427 6.03 -32.22 7.04
N ILE A 428 6.96 -32.60 7.93
CA ILE A 428 8.31 -32.01 8.05
C ILE A 428 8.97 -31.70 6.69
N GLU A 429 9.03 -32.68 5.78
CA GLU A 429 9.66 -32.55 4.46
C GLU A 429 9.04 -31.47 3.53
N ARG A 430 7.89 -30.90 3.90
CA ARG A 430 7.17 -29.85 3.17
C ARG A 430 7.16 -28.50 3.88
N LEU A 431 7.66 -28.46 5.11
CA LEU A 431 7.74 -27.24 5.94
C LEU A 431 9.06 -26.53 5.67
N SER A 432 9.15 -25.26 6.04
CA SER A 432 10.42 -24.53 5.94
C SER A 432 11.43 -25.09 6.92
N ASP A 433 12.69 -25.19 6.47
CA ASP A 433 13.84 -25.64 7.28
C ASP A 433 13.58 -26.98 8.00
N PRO A 434 13.29 -28.06 7.23
CA PRO A 434 12.90 -29.37 7.76
C PRO A 434 13.87 -29.92 8.81
N GLU A 435 15.16 -29.58 8.70
CA GLU A 435 16.20 -29.99 9.64
C GLU A 435 16.05 -29.42 11.06
N ARG A 436 15.22 -28.39 11.23
CA ARG A 436 14.96 -27.74 12.53
C ARG A 436 13.74 -28.32 13.25
N TRP A 437 12.93 -29.12 12.57
CA TRP A 437 11.71 -29.70 13.14
C TRP A 437 12.02 -30.95 13.99
N GLN A 438 11.33 -31.04 15.12
CA GLN A 438 11.45 -32.10 16.11
C GLN A 438 10.07 -32.74 16.33
N HIS A 439 10.04 -34.03 16.64
CA HIS A 439 8.81 -34.69 17.06
C HIS A 439 8.45 -34.28 18.50
N ALA A 440 7.17 -33.99 18.76
CA ALA A 440 6.67 -33.79 20.11
C ALA A 440 6.49 -35.13 20.85
N GLU A 441 6.21 -35.08 22.15
CA GLU A 441 5.83 -36.28 22.92
C GLU A 441 4.48 -36.85 22.44
N ASP A 442 3.54 -35.97 22.09
CA ASP A 442 2.30 -36.35 21.40
C ASP A 442 2.64 -36.65 19.92
N PRO A 443 2.45 -37.90 19.45
CA PRO A 443 2.83 -38.33 18.10
C PRO A 443 2.03 -37.65 16.98
N GLU A 444 1.00 -36.87 17.32
CA GLU A 444 0.22 -36.09 16.35
C GLU A 444 0.88 -34.76 15.96
N TRP A 445 1.98 -34.37 16.61
CA TRP A 445 2.59 -33.04 16.45
C TRP A 445 4.11 -33.04 16.30
N ASP A 446 4.58 -32.10 15.47
CA ASP A 446 5.97 -31.71 15.33
C ASP A 446 6.11 -30.22 15.73
N TRP A 447 7.29 -29.84 16.23
CA TRP A 447 7.60 -28.47 16.65
C TRP A 447 8.95 -28.01 16.10
N LYS A 448 9.09 -26.72 15.84
CA LYS A 448 10.29 -26.14 15.23
C LYS A 448 11.20 -25.53 16.30
N ALA A 449 12.46 -25.98 16.35
CA ALA A 449 13.46 -25.52 17.32
C ALA A 449 14.19 -24.25 16.84
N THR A 450 15.27 -23.86 17.51
CA THR A 450 16.21 -22.78 17.16
C THR A 450 15.66 -21.35 17.23
N THR A 451 14.81 -21.09 18.23
CA THR A 451 14.17 -19.79 18.46
C THR A 451 15.18 -18.64 18.57
N SER A 452 14.88 -17.53 17.89
CA SER A 452 15.76 -16.37 17.81
C SER A 452 15.35 -15.26 18.79
N SER A 453 16.19 -14.23 18.90
CA SER A 453 16.02 -13.13 19.84
C SER A 453 14.86 -12.19 19.49
N ASP A 454 14.49 -12.11 18.22
CA ASP A 454 13.30 -11.43 17.69
C ASP A 454 11.98 -12.05 18.23
N GLU A 455 11.87 -13.37 18.22
CA GLU A 455 10.76 -14.10 18.85
C GLU A 455 10.67 -13.75 20.34
N ALA A 456 11.80 -13.84 21.06
CA ALA A 456 11.83 -13.59 22.50
C ALA A 456 11.35 -12.17 22.86
N ILE A 457 11.84 -11.14 22.15
CA ILE A 457 11.42 -9.76 22.42
C ILE A 457 9.95 -9.52 22.01
N GLY A 458 9.49 -10.12 20.91
CA GLY A 458 8.08 -10.08 20.50
C GLY A 458 7.15 -10.69 21.54
N HIS A 459 7.52 -11.85 22.10
CA HIS A 459 6.77 -12.51 23.17
C HIS A 459 6.69 -11.62 24.42
N VAL A 460 7.82 -11.04 24.84
CA VAL A 460 7.83 -10.14 26.01
C VAL A 460 7.00 -8.89 25.77
N PHE A 461 7.07 -8.30 24.57
CA PHE A 461 6.23 -7.17 24.19
C PHE A 461 4.75 -7.49 24.36
N VAL A 462 4.26 -8.56 23.70
CA VAL A 462 2.83 -8.86 23.71
C VAL A 462 2.33 -9.32 25.08
N PHE A 463 3.13 -10.08 25.83
CA PHE A 463 2.75 -10.48 27.19
C PHE A 463 2.68 -9.29 28.13
N GLY A 464 3.59 -8.31 27.99
CA GLY A 464 3.52 -7.05 28.73
C GLY A 464 2.28 -6.23 28.36
N VAL A 465 1.96 -6.11 27.08
CA VAL A 465 0.74 -5.42 26.59
C VAL A 465 -0.52 -6.09 27.16
N ILE A 466 -0.64 -7.42 27.07
CA ILE A 466 -1.79 -8.15 27.60
C ILE A 466 -1.90 -7.97 29.12
N ALA A 467 -0.78 -8.12 29.83
CA ALA A 467 -0.76 -8.00 31.28
C ALA A 467 -1.14 -6.61 31.78
N GLU A 468 -0.84 -5.57 31.00
CA GLU A 468 -1.24 -4.19 31.29
C GLU A 468 -2.71 -3.92 30.95
N LEU A 469 -3.16 -4.34 29.76
CA LEU A 469 -4.37 -3.80 29.14
C LEU A 469 -5.60 -4.71 29.21
N VAL A 470 -5.41 -6.02 29.37
CA VAL A 470 -6.53 -6.97 29.37
C VAL A 470 -7.02 -7.22 30.78
N GLU A 471 -8.30 -6.91 31.02
CA GLU A 471 -8.95 -7.03 32.34
C GLU A 471 -9.35 -8.48 32.70
N ASP A 472 -9.44 -9.39 31.72
CA ASP A 472 -9.71 -10.81 31.99
C ASP A 472 -8.52 -11.42 32.74
N GLU A 473 -8.72 -11.70 34.03
CA GLU A 473 -7.71 -12.23 34.94
C GLU A 473 -7.11 -13.56 34.47
N THR A 474 -7.84 -14.40 33.75
CA THR A 474 -7.30 -15.68 33.26
C THR A 474 -6.30 -15.44 32.14
N ILE A 475 -6.64 -14.55 31.20
CA ILE A 475 -5.77 -14.15 30.10
C ILE A 475 -4.54 -13.42 30.65
N ARG A 476 -4.76 -12.46 31.56
CA ARG A 476 -3.70 -11.71 32.23
C ARG A 476 -2.72 -12.62 32.96
N HIS A 477 -3.21 -13.53 33.82
CA HIS A 477 -2.33 -14.47 34.53
C HIS A 477 -1.56 -15.40 33.60
N LYS A 478 -2.18 -15.84 32.49
CA LYS A 478 -1.49 -16.65 31.48
C LYS A 478 -0.32 -15.88 30.86
N ALA A 479 -0.52 -14.64 30.44
CA ALA A 479 0.52 -13.80 29.87
C ALA A 479 1.68 -13.55 30.86
N VAL A 480 1.37 -13.20 32.11
CA VAL A 480 2.39 -12.99 33.16
C VAL A 480 3.19 -14.26 33.44
N ARG A 481 2.54 -15.43 33.46
CA ARG A 481 3.24 -16.70 33.63
C ARG A 481 4.18 -17.02 32.46
N LEU A 482 3.74 -16.83 31.21
CA LEU A 482 4.59 -17.10 30.04
C LEU A 482 5.80 -16.15 29.98
N LEU A 483 5.59 -14.88 30.33
CA LEU A 483 6.68 -13.90 30.51
C LEU A 483 7.69 -14.36 31.57
N ASP A 484 7.19 -14.81 32.71
CA ASP A 484 8.01 -15.32 33.81
C ASP A 484 8.80 -16.57 33.41
N GLU A 485 8.16 -17.53 32.72
CA GLU A 485 8.78 -18.76 32.24
C GLU A 485 9.92 -18.48 31.24
N LEU A 486 9.69 -17.60 30.27
CA LEU A 486 10.72 -17.17 29.30
C LEU A 486 11.90 -16.51 30.01
N MET A 487 11.64 -15.56 30.89
CA MET A 487 12.71 -14.82 31.55
C MET A 487 13.46 -15.66 32.57
N GLN A 488 12.78 -16.55 33.28
CA GLN A 488 13.43 -17.52 34.16
C GLN A 488 14.38 -18.41 33.36
N HIS A 489 13.96 -18.92 32.20
CA HIS A 489 14.82 -19.72 31.34
C HIS A 489 16.09 -18.96 30.93
N ILE A 490 15.96 -17.70 30.49
CA ILE A 490 17.12 -16.89 30.08
C ILE A 490 18.07 -16.63 31.26
N VAL A 491 17.53 -16.34 32.46
CA VAL A 491 18.35 -16.09 33.66
C VAL A 491 19.06 -17.36 34.13
N ASP A 492 18.36 -18.49 34.16
CA ASP A 492 18.89 -19.78 34.62
C ASP A 492 19.98 -20.32 33.69
N ASN A 493 19.94 -19.91 32.41
CA ASN A 493 20.91 -20.27 31.38
C ASN A 493 21.91 -19.14 31.09
N ASP A 494 22.17 -18.28 32.07
CA ASP A 494 23.25 -17.27 32.00
C ASP A 494 23.15 -16.37 30.76
N TRP A 495 21.96 -15.80 30.53
CA TRP A 495 21.66 -14.89 29.42
C TRP A 495 21.66 -15.52 28.04
N TYR A 496 21.50 -16.83 27.95
CA TYR A 496 21.31 -17.55 26.70
C TYR A 496 19.91 -18.17 26.63
N LEU A 497 19.33 -18.16 25.44
CA LEU A 497 18.18 -18.99 25.11
C LEU A 497 18.73 -20.37 24.74
N VAL A 498 18.60 -21.36 25.63
CA VAL A 498 19.18 -22.70 25.47
C VAL A 498 18.12 -23.66 24.94
N ASP A 499 18.44 -24.33 23.83
CA ASP A 499 17.53 -25.20 23.12
C ASP A 499 17.54 -26.65 23.66
N TYR A 500 16.73 -27.53 23.07
CA TYR A 500 16.59 -28.93 23.47
C TYR A 500 17.88 -29.75 23.42
N ASP A 501 18.87 -29.31 22.65
CA ASP A 501 20.19 -29.96 22.56
C ASP A 501 21.16 -29.50 23.66
N GLY A 502 20.70 -28.63 24.56
CA GLY A 502 21.46 -28.07 25.67
C GLY A 502 22.45 -26.98 25.28
N LYS A 503 22.34 -26.42 24.06
CA LYS A 503 23.19 -25.32 23.59
C LYS A 503 22.41 -24.03 23.37
N PRO A 504 23.08 -22.87 23.47
CA PRO A 504 22.48 -21.59 23.07
C PRO A 504 22.04 -21.60 21.62
N THR A 505 20.86 -21.05 21.33
CA THR A 505 20.46 -20.77 19.95
C THR A 505 21.43 -19.77 19.29
N THR A 506 21.38 -19.67 17.96
CA THR A 506 22.29 -18.78 17.22
C THR A 506 22.14 -17.32 17.65
N TRP A 507 20.91 -16.86 17.83
CA TRP A 507 20.58 -15.45 18.01
C TRP A 507 20.13 -15.09 19.43
N GLY A 508 19.59 -16.03 20.21
CA GLY A 508 19.15 -15.78 21.59
C GLY A 508 20.33 -15.70 22.57
N ARG A 509 21.13 -14.64 22.47
CA ARG A 509 22.38 -14.47 23.23
C ARG A 509 22.50 -13.04 23.76
N TRP A 510 22.43 -12.90 25.09
CA TRP A 510 22.55 -11.63 25.80
C TRP A 510 23.63 -11.65 26.88
N HIS A 511 24.49 -12.66 26.86
CA HIS A 511 25.59 -12.76 27.83
C HIS A 511 26.65 -11.67 27.58
N PRO A 512 27.24 -11.06 28.63
CA PRO A 512 28.26 -10.01 28.50
C PRO A 512 29.41 -10.36 27.57
N ASP A 513 29.93 -11.60 27.62
CA ASP A 513 31.04 -12.02 26.74
C ASP A 513 30.67 -12.02 25.25
N TYR A 514 29.40 -12.29 24.91
CA TYR A 514 28.93 -12.20 23.53
C TYR A 514 28.72 -10.73 23.14
N VAL A 515 27.87 -10.02 23.89
CA VAL A 515 27.45 -8.65 23.55
C VAL A 515 28.62 -7.66 23.53
N ASN A 516 29.52 -7.73 24.52
CA ASN A 516 30.65 -6.80 24.62
C ASN A 516 31.86 -7.24 23.80
N SER A 517 31.83 -8.42 23.17
CA SER A 517 32.85 -8.79 22.17
C SER A 517 32.75 -7.93 20.92
N PHE A 518 31.55 -7.42 20.62
CA PHE A 518 31.34 -6.58 19.44
C PHE A 518 31.88 -5.17 19.62
N PRO A 519 32.50 -4.59 18.57
CA PRO A 519 32.79 -3.16 18.52
C PRO A 519 31.52 -2.32 18.77
N THR A 520 31.68 -1.15 19.36
CA THR A 520 30.53 -0.29 19.75
C THR A 520 29.70 0.22 18.58
N MET A 521 30.23 0.22 17.35
CA MET A 521 29.46 0.58 16.15
C MET A 521 28.60 -0.55 15.58
N VAL A 522 28.76 -1.78 16.06
CA VAL A 522 27.93 -2.91 15.58
C VAL A 522 26.58 -2.87 16.30
N GLY A 523 25.49 -2.81 15.53
CA GLY A 523 24.12 -2.65 16.00
C GLY A 523 23.73 -3.65 17.09
N ASP A 524 24.07 -4.92 16.92
CA ASP A 524 23.81 -6.01 17.89
C ASP A 524 24.23 -5.70 19.32
N ARG A 525 25.30 -4.91 19.52
CA ARG A 525 25.76 -4.56 20.86
C ARG A 525 24.76 -3.67 21.59
N LYS A 526 24.28 -2.62 20.91
CA LYS A 526 23.22 -1.75 21.43
C LYS A 526 21.91 -2.53 21.53
N LEU A 527 21.58 -3.34 20.53
CA LEU A 527 20.31 -4.07 20.43
C LEU A 527 20.14 -5.06 21.56
N ASN A 528 21.13 -5.95 21.74
CA ASN A 528 21.04 -6.99 22.75
C ASN A 528 21.03 -6.39 24.17
N SER A 529 21.81 -5.33 24.41
CA SER A 529 21.74 -4.60 25.69
C SER A 529 20.37 -3.94 25.91
N SER A 530 19.78 -3.30 24.91
CA SER A 530 18.44 -2.70 25.00
C SER A 530 17.37 -3.74 25.29
N ASN A 531 17.36 -4.84 24.51
CA ASN A 531 16.33 -5.87 24.61
C ASN A 531 16.36 -6.55 25.98
N ILE A 532 17.52 -7.04 26.46
CA ILE A 532 17.54 -7.79 27.72
C ILE A 532 17.17 -6.92 28.92
N VAL A 533 17.54 -5.64 28.91
CA VAL A 533 17.14 -4.68 29.95
C VAL A 533 15.63 -4.45 29.90
N ALA A 534 15.07 -4.24 28.70
CA ALA A 534 13.62 -4.10 28.50
C ALA A 534 12.86 -5.35 28.98
N MET A 535 13.39 -6.54 28.67
CA MET A 535 12.78 -7.81 29.01
C MET A 535 12.75 -8.06 30.52
N LEU A 536 13.89 -7.89 31.20
CA LEU A 536 14.00 -8.03 32.66
C LEU A 536 13.13 -7.02 33.40
N GLN A 537 13.09 -5.78 32.91
CA GLN A 537 12.26 -4.74 33.51
C GLN A 537 10.77 -5.05 33.40
N THR A 538 10.33 -5.52 32.22
CA THR A 538 8.94 -5.94 31.99
C THR A 538 8.57 -7.11 32.91
N ALA A 539 9.42 -8.14 32.99
CA ALA A 539 9.19 -9.27 33.89
C ALA A 539 9.14 -8.85 35.37
N TYR A 540 10.06 -8.01 35.84
CA TYR A 540 10.01 -7.48 37.20
C TYR A 540 8.69 -6.74 37.48
N HIS A 541 8.25 -5.88 36.56
CA HIS A 541 7.03 -5.07 36.74
C HIS A 541 5.79 -5.93 37.03
N PHE A 542 5.63 -7.04 36.32
CA PHE A 542 4.44 -7.89 36.45
C PHE A 542 4.58 -9.04 37.45
N THR A 543 5.79 -9.57 37.66
CA THR A 543 6.02 -10.70 38.56
C THR A 543 6.41 -10.29 39.98
N GLY A 544 7.01 -9.10 40.14
CA GLY A 544 7.60 -8.64 41.40
C GLY A 544 8.82 -9.44 41.88
N LYS A 545 9.39 -10.33 41.05
CA LYS A 545 10.57 -11.11 41.41
C LYS A 545 11.82 -10.23 41.41
N GLU A 546 12.36 -9.93 42.60
CA GLU A 546 13.53 -9.05 42.78
C GLU A 546 14.75 -9.47 41.95
N MET A 547 14.93 -10.78 41.70
CA MET A 547 16.05 -11.27 40.88
C MET A 547 16.11 -10.62 39.49
N TYR A 548 14.98 -10.31 38.85
CA TYR A 548 15.00 -9.69 37.53
C TYR A 548 15.52 -8.25 37.57
N LYS A 549 15.15 -7.50 38.62
CA LYS A 549 15.66 -6.15 38.85
C LYS A 549 17.14 -6.17 39.22
N GLU A 550 17.54 -7.02 40.16
CA GLU A 550 18.94 -7.17 40.57
C GLU A 550 19.83 -7.48 39.37
N LYS A 551 19.41 -8.43 38.52
CA LYS A 551 20.15 -8.78 37.31
C LYS A 551 20.15 -7.68 36.25
N ALA A 552 19.07 -6.93 36.09
CA ALA A 552 19.06 -5.79 35.17
C ALA A 552 20.07 -4.72 35.60
N TYR A 553 20.14 -4.40 36.90
CA TYR A 553 21.16 -3.49 37.43
C TYR A 553 22.57 -4.07 37.31
N GLU A 554 22.78 -5.37 37.53
CA GLU A 554 24.06 -6.03 37.30
C GLU A 554 24.54 -5.84 35.86
N LEU A 555 23.70 -6.11 34.86
CA LEU A 555 24.03 -5.92 33.45
C LEU A 555 24.28 -4.44 33.10
N MET A 556 23.44 -3.53 33.61
CA MET A 556 23.57 -2.09 33.35
C MET A 556 24.84 -1.49 33.96
N GLU A 557 25.13 -1.77 35.23
CA GLU A 557 26.19 -1.11 36.00
C GLU A 557 27.53 -1.84 35.89
N ASN A 558 27.55 -3.18 35.92
CA ASN A 558 28.80 -3.95 35.94
C ASN A 558 29.26 -4.36 34.54
N HIS A 559 28.34 -4.52 33.59
CA HIS A 559 28.64 -4.95 32.22
C HIS A 559 28.44 -3.86 31.16
N GLY A 560 28.06 -2.64 31.59
CA GLY A 560 27.99 -1.47 30.71
C GLY A 560 26.77 -1.45 29.78
N TYR A 561 25.71 -2.22 30.06
CA TYR A 561 24.57 -2.30 29.14
C TYR A 561 23.79 -1.00 29.05
N LEU A 562 23.77 -0.20 30.12
CA LEU A 562 23.20 1.14 30.08
C LEU A 562 24.00 2.06 29.16
N GLU A 563 25.32 1.92 29.11
CA GLU A 563 26.13 2.68 28.15
C GLU A 563 25.87 2.21 26.72
N ASN A 564 25.86 0.90 26.48
CA ASN A 564 25.59 0.31 25.17
C ASN A 564 24.23 0.77 24.62
N LEU A 565 23.15 0.64 25.42
CA LEU A 565 21.79 1.00 24.97
C LEU A 565 21.63 2.51 24.71
N MET A 566 22.41 3.36 25.39
CA MET A 566 22.40 4.82 25.22
C MET A 566 23.29 5.32 24.08
N ARG A 567 23.98 4.44 23.35
CA ARG A 567 24.80 4.84 22.19
C ARG A 567 23.94 5.49 21.11
N PRO A 568 24.36 6.62 20.51
CA PRO A 568 23.63 7.26 19.42
C PRO A 568 23.52 6.34 18.19
N MET A 569 22.38 6.38 17.50
CA MET A 569 22.17 5.62 16.26
C MET A 569 23.11 6.06 15.14
N GLU A 570 23.56 7.32 15.13
CA GLU A 570 24.56 7.82 14.18
C GLU A 570 25.93 7.14 14.32
N GLU A 571 26.23 6.51 15.47
CA GLU A 571 27.47 5.74 15.67
C GLU A 571 27.35 4.30 15.14
N ILE A 572 26.14 3.82 14.83
CA ILE A 572 25.91 2.47 14.29
C ILE A 572 26.31 2.44 12.82
N GLY A 573 27.18 1.49 12.48
CA GLY A 573 27.80 1.44 11.15
C GLY A 573 28.65 0.21 10.94
N ARG A 574 29.37 0.21 9.81
CA ARG A 574 30.26 -0.90 9.45
C ARG A 574 31.38 -1.08 10.48
N ALA A 575 31.61 -2.32 10.89
CA ALA A 575 32.80 -2.67 11.66
C ALA A 575 34.07 -2.27 10.91
N LYS A 576 35.12 -1.88 11.65
CA LYS A 576 36.40 -1.48 11.06
C LYS A 576 37.05 -2.65 10.34
N GLU A 577 37.81 -2.35 9.28
CA GLU A 577 38.62 -3.36 8.59
C GLU A 577 39.55 -4.08 9.60
N GLY A 578 39.54 -5.41 9.55
CA GLY A 578 40.25 -6.26 10.51
C GLY A 578 39.47 -6.62 11.78
N SER A 579 38.20 -6.22 11.91
CA SER A 579 37.28 -6.80 12.90
C SER A 579 37.02 -8.28 12.59
N ASP A 580 36.54 -9.04 13.57
CA ASP A 580 36.18 -10.44 13.39
C ASP A 580 35.08 -10.62 12.32
N GLU A 581 35.05 -11.78 11.67
CA GLU A 581 34.12 -12.07 10.57
C GLU A 581 32.66 -11.97 11.01
N TRP A 582 32.35 -12.26 12.29
CA TRP A 582 31.00 -12.18 12.83
C TRP A 582 30.56 -10.72 12.94
N ALA A 583 31.37 -9.84 13.54
CA ALA A 583 31.12 -8.40 13.57
C ALA A 583 31.01 -7.79 12.17
N ALA A 584 31.83 -8.24 11.21
CA ALA A 584 31.76 -7.80 9.82
C ALA A 584 30.44 -8.23 9.14
N MET A 585 29.97 -9.46 9.40
CA MET A 585 28.68 -9.97 8.90
C MET A 585 27.50 -9.17 9.45
N LEU A 586 27.48 -8.93 10.77
CA LEU A 586 26.41 -8.21 11.45
C LEU A 586 26.32 -6.72 11.08
N SER A 587 27.39 -6.16 10.51
CA SER A 587 27.47 -4.74 10.17
C SER A 587 27.69 -4.47 8.68
N GLN A 588 27.23 -5.37 7.79
CA GLN A 588 27.33 -5.14 6.34
C GLN A 588 26.48 -3.96 5.86
N SER A 589 25.29 -3.83 6.43
CA SER A 589 24.30 -2.77 6.21
C SER A 589 23.46 -2.59 7.47
N TRP A 590 22.68 -1.51 7.51
CA TRP A 590 21.60 -1.35 8.47
C TRP A 590 20.66 -2.56 8.40
N ASN A 591 20.37 -3.16 9.56
CA ASN A 591 19.51 -4.31 9.67
C ASN A 591 18.13 -3.89 10.16
N HIS A 592 17.15 -3.87 9.25
CA HIS A 592 15.79 -3.42 9.57
C HIS A 592 15.03 -4.36 10.51
N SER A 593 15.50 -5.62 10.67
CA SER A 593 14.96 -6.50 11.71
C SER A 593 15.39 -6.08 13.11
N ASP A 594 16.54 -5.41 13.25
CA ASP A 594 16.95 -4.85 14.54
C ASP A 594 16.00 -3.72 14.94
N ASP A 595 15.56 -2.89 13.98
CA ASP A 595 14.61 -1.80 14.22
C ASP A 595 13.34 -2.32 14.87
N GLU A 596 12.76 -3.37 14.28
CA GLU A 596 11.58 -4.04 14.82
C GLU A 596 11.79 -4.53 16.25
N MET A 597 12.91 -5.20 16.51
CA MET A 597 13.24 -5.69 17.83
C MET A 597 13.37 -4.57 18.87
N TYR A 598 14.05 -3.45 18.52
CA TYR A 598 14.14 -2.29 19.40
C TYR A 598 12.76 -1.73 19.73
N PHE A 599 11.93 -1.47 18.73
CA PHE A 599 10.63 -0.83 18.92
C PHE A 599 9.67 -1.68 19.72
N LEU A 600 9.61 -3.00 19.49
CA LEU A 600 8.83 -3.92 20.33
C LEU A 600 9.34 -3.90 21.79
N GLY A 601 10.65 -3.85 22.01
CA GLY A 601 11.25 -3.72 23.33
C GLY A 601 11.00 -2.37 24.02
N TYR A 602 10.84 -1.29 23.27
CA TYR A 602 10.67 0.06 23.80
C TYR A 602 9.40 0.24 24.64
N TRP A 603 8.35 -0.53 24.37
CA TRP A 603 7.15 -0.55 25.21
C TRP A 603 7.51 -0.84 26.68
N GLY A 604 8.19 -1.97 26.89
CA GLY A 604 8.60 -2.41 28.22
C GLY A 604 9.71 -1.55 28.83
N LEU A 605 10.67 -1.12 27.99
CA LEU A 605 11.81 -0.30 28.41
C LEU A 605 11.34 1.06 28.96
N TYR A 606 10.40 1.74 28.30
CA TYR A 606 9.95 3.06 28.72
C TYR A 606 8.85 3.02 29.79
N ARG A 607 7.82 2.20 29.60
CA ARG A 607 6.62 2.24 30.48
C ARG A 607 6.94 1.73 31.88
N TYR A 608 7.82 0.73 31.99
CA TYR A 608 8.11 0.04 33.24
C TYR A 608 9.47 0.42 33.84
N ALA A 609 10.05 1.55 33.40
CA ALA A 609 11.34 2.06 33.87
C ALA A 609 11.49 1.98 35.40
N PHE A 610 12.58 1.41 35.92
CA PHE A 610 12.77 1.27 37.36
C PHE A 610 12.82 2.60 38.11
N THR A 611 13.26 3.67 37.43
CA THR A 611 13.35 5.04 37.97
C THR A 611 12.98 6.07 36.91
N ASP A 612 12.56 7.26 37.35
CA ASP A 612 12.30 8.39 36.45
C ASP A 612 13.56 8.82 35.68
N GLU A 613 14.75 8.68 36.28
CA GLU A 613 16.01 8.98 35.60
C GLU A 613 16.27 8.03 34.41
N LEU A 614 16.06 6.73 34.62
CA LEU A 614 16.17 5.75 33.53
C LEU A 614 15.11 5.99 32.47
N LYS A 615 13.89 6.34 32.88
CA LYS A 615 12.79 6.66 31.96
C LYS A 615 13.14 7.80 31.01
N GLU A 616 13.75 8.88 31.52
CA GLU A 616 14.20 10.01 30.68
C GLU A 616 15.35 9.63 29.75
N LYS A 617 16.30 8.78 30.22
CA LYS A 617 17.36 8.22 29.36
C LYS A 617 16.77 7.38 28.22
N TYR A 618 15.86 6.47 28.53
CA TYR A 618 15.22 5.61 27.53
C TYR A 618 14.40 6.43 26.53
N LYS A 619 13.67 7.45 26.97
CA LYS A 619 13.01 8.40 26.07
C LYS A 619 14.01 9.02 25.07
N ALA A 620 15.17 9.47 25.53
CA ALA A 620 16.17 10.05 24.65
C ALA A 620 16.68 9.03 23.62
N ALA A 621 16.94 7.77 24.02
CA ALA A 621 17.37 6.71 23.12
C ALA A 621 16.29 6.31 22.09
N ILE A 622 15.01 6.32 22.49
CA ILE A 622 13.88 6.02 21.60
C ILE A 622 13.73 7.13 20.55
N VAL A 623 13.81 8.40 20.96
CA VAL A 623 13.73 9.54 20.05
C VAL A 623 14.91 9.55 19.07
N ASP A 624 16.13 9.29 19.55
CA ASP A 624 17.33 9.15 18.71
C ASP A 624 17.16 8.06 17.65
N HIS A 625 16.62 6.90 18.03
CA HIS A 625 16.34 5.84 17.09
C HIS A 625 15.27 6.22 16.07
N TRP A 626 14.15 6.79 16.54
CA TRP A 626 13.10 7.26 15.64
C TRP A 626 13.64 8.26 14.61
N GLU A 627 14.47 9.23 14.99
CA GLU A 627 15.08 10.19 14.06
C GLU A 627 15.89 9.50 12.94
N ALA A 628 16.57 8.39 13.23
CA ALA A 628 17.25 7.58 12.22
C ALA A 628 16.30 6.83 11.26
N GLU A 629 15.10 6.48 11.73
CA GLU A 629 14.06 5.75 10.97
C GLU A 629 13.09 6.65 10.21
N ARG A 630 13.03 7.96 10.50
CA ARG A 630 12.15 8.93 9.82
C ARG A 630 12.17 8.85 8.28
N PRO A 631 13.31 8.63 7.59
CA PRO A 631 13.32 8.54 6.13
C PRO A 631 12.40 7.44 5.57
N GLU A 632 12.15 6.36 6.31
CA GLU A 632 11.25 5.30 5.86
C GLU A 632 9.78 5.60 6.05
N LYS A 633 9.42 6.62 6.84
CA LYS A 633 8.01 6.99 7.11
C LYS A 633 7.17 5.81 7.57
N ASP A 634 7.76 4.88 8.32
CA ASP A 634 7.05 3.68 8.79
C ASP A 634 5.96 4.04 9.81
N GLY A 635 4.75 3.53 9.60
CA GLY A 635 3.60 3.87 10.43
C GLY A 635 3.75 3.41 11.87
N LEU A 636 4.33 2.23 12.11
CA LEU A 636 4.44 1.67 13.45
C LEU A 636 5.51 2.38 14.27
N TRP A 637 6.68 2.66 13.69
CA TRP A 637 7.77 3.37 14.37
C TRP A 637 7.36 4.79 14.77
N ASN A 638 6.63 5.48 13.89
CA ASN A 638 6.08 6.80 14.19
C ASN A 638 5.06 6.76 15.35
N ILE A 639 4.16 5.77 15.37
CA ILE A 639 3.18 5.61 16.45
C ILE A 639 3.83 5.20 17.77
N PHE A 640 4.87 4.35 17.76
CA PHE A 640 5.65 4.05 18.96
C PHE A 640 6.25 5.32 19.58
N THR A 641 6.74 6.26 18.77
CA THR A 641 7.31 7.52 19.27
C THR A 641 6.28 8.38 20.00
N ALA A 642 4.99 8.30 19.65
CA ALA A 642 3.93 9.00 20.37
C ALA A 642 3.85 8.59 21.86
N MET A 643 4.30 7.38 22.22
CA MET A 643 4.38 6.92 23.61
C MET A 643 5.31 7.79 24.47
N VAL A 644 6.41 8.30 23.91
CA VAL A 644 7.44 9.05 24.63
C VAL A 644 7.44 10.54 24.31
N SER A 645 6.92 10.90 23.14
CA SER A 645 6.90 12.26 22.58
C SER A 645 5.56 12.56 21.88
N PRO A 646 4.42 12.54 22.60
CA PRO A 646 3.08 12.69 22.00
C PRO A 646 2.84 14.06 21.33
N GLU A 647 3.66 15.06 21.65
CA GLU A 647 3.60 16.41 21.08
C GLU A 647 4.51 16.58 19.85
N ASN A 648 5.45 15.65 19.63
CA ASN A 648 6.47 15.77 18.60
C ASN A 648 6.85 14.38 18.05
N PHE A 649 6.04 13.90 17.11
CA PHE A 649 6.27 12.70 16.30
C PHE A 649 5.64 12.91 14.91
N ASP A 650 6.02 12.09 13.93
CA ASP A 650 5.58 12.21 12.52
C ASP A 650 4.17 11.60 12.32
N LEU A 651 3.15 12.19 12.96
CA LEU A 651 1.75 11.74 12.83
C LEU A 651 1.27 11.75 11.38
N GLU A 652 1.58 12.80 10.61
CA GLU A 652 1.13 12.92 9.21
C GLU A 652 1.69 11.78 8.35
N GLU A 653 2.93 11.35 8.60
CA GLU A 653 3.55 10.25 7.88
C GLU A 653 3.00 8.88 8.30
N ALA A 654 2.63 8.72 9.59
CA ALA A 654 1.91 7.53 10.05
C ALA A 654 0.52 7.41 9.41
N ILE A 655 -0.21 8.51 9.30
CA ILE A 655 -1.52 8.54 8.63
C ILE A 655 -1.35 8.28 7.13
N TRP A 656 -0.41 8.95 6.47
CA TRP A 656 -0.07 8.69 5.07
C TRP A 656 0.26 7.21 4.82
N TYR A 657 1.04 6.57 5.70
CA TYR A 657 1.30 5.13 5.63
C TYR A 657 0.01 4.31 5.70
N LEU A 658 -0.88 4.61 6.65
CA LEU A 658 -2.13 3.86 6.84
C LEU A 658 -3.13 4.08 5.71
N GLU A 659 -3.22 5.30 5.17
CA GLU A 659 -4.08 5.66 4.05
C GLU A 659 -3.58 5.04 2.74
N GLU A 660 -2.28 5.13 2.44
CA GLU A 660 -1.72 4.68 1.17
C GLU A 660 -1.37 3.19 1.14
N TYR A 661 -1.40 2.46 2.27
CA TYR A 661 -1.20 1.00 2.24
C TYR A 661 -2.31 0.32 1.41
N PRO A 662 -2.02 -0.49 0.39
CA PRO A 662 -3.06 -0.97 -0.52
C PRO A 662 -4.01 -1.96 0.16
N LEU A 663 -5.29 -1.98 -0.25
CA LEU A 663 -6.24 -3.02 0.19
C LEU A 663 -5.79 -4.42 -0.29
N ASP A 664 -5.15 -4.49 -1.45
CA ASP A 664 -4.58 -5.72 -2.01
C ASP A 664 -3.19 -6.00 -1.40
N LEU A 665 -3.15 -6.94 -0.43
CA LEU A 665 -1.91 -7.39 0.22
C LEU A 665 -1.28 -8.63 -0.44
N ILE A 666 -1.71 -8.97 -1.66
CA ILE A 666 -1.03 -9.98 -2.46
C ILE A 666 0.36 -9.45 -2.85
N ASN A 667 1.36 -10.32 -2.73
CA ASN A 667 2.75 -10.05 -3.07
C ASN A 667 2.95 -10.11 -4.60
N TRP A 668 2.30 -9.20 -5.32
CA TRP A 668 2.52 -8.99 -6.75
C TRP A 668 3.96 -8.57 -7.04
N THR A 669 4.44 -8.90 -8.25
CA THR A 669 5.72 -8.38 -8.74
C THR A 669 5.61 -6.87 -8.96
N VAL A 670 6.50 -6.10 -8.34
CA VAL A 670 6.57 -4.65 -8.41
C VAL A 670 7.94 -4.23 -8.91
N LYS A 671 7.98 -3.18 -9.74
CA LYS A 671 9.21 -2.61 -10.28
C LYS A 671 9.12 -1.09 -10.31
N ASN A 672 10.08 -0.41 -9.71
CA ASN A 672 10.20 1.05 -9.72
C ASN A 672 11.58 1.53 -10.17
N SER A 673 12.57 0.65 -10.30
CA SER A 673 13.93 1.01 -10.74
C SER A 673 13.99 1.63 -12.14
N HIS A 674 12.96 1.45 -12.96
CA HIS A 674 12.87 2.04 -14.30
C HIS A 674 12.45 3.51 -14.30
N ARG A 675 11.83 4.00 -13.22
CA ARG A 675 11.19 5.31 -13.13
C ARG A 675 12.15 6.45 -13.42
N LYS A 676 11.67 7.50 -14.11
CA LYS A 676 12.45 8.71 -14.45
C LYS A 676 12.03 9.94 -13.66
N ASP A 677 11.01 9.83 -12.83
CA ASP A 677 10.48 10.87 -11.95
C ASP A 677 11.03 10.79 -10.52
N ILE A 678 11.85 9.77 -10.20
CA ILE A 678 12.43 9.56 -8.87
C ILE A 678 13.92 9.95 -8.85
N GLU A 679 14.39 10.44 -7.71
CA GLU A 679 15.80 10.80 -7.50
C GLU A 679 16.54 9.67 -6.78
N LEU A 680 17.43 9.00 -7.50
CA LEU A 680 18.30 7.97 -6.94
C LEU A 680 19.48 8.60 -6.21
N ILE A 681 19.88 8.01 -5.08
CA ILE A 681 21.02 8.48 -4.28
C ILE A 681 22.16 7.45 -4.30
N GLU A 682 23.34 7.87 -3.83
CA GLU A 682 24.51 6.99 -3.72
C GLU A 682 24.30 5.87 -2.69
N GLU A 683 25.00 4.75 -2.89
CA GLU A 683 24.98 3.62 -1.95
C GLU A 683 25.40 4.08 -0.55
N ASN A 684 24.63 3.69 0.45
CA ASN A 684 24.82 4.08 1.84
C ASN A 684 24.57 2.89 2.76
N PHE A 685 24.98 3.02 4.02
CA PHE A 685 24.86 1.95 5.03
C PHE A 685 23.41 1.46 5.19
N ARG A 686 22.43 2.37 5.07
CA ARG A 686 21.00 2.10 5.19
C ARG A 686 20.37 1.44 3.97
N ARG A 687 21.12 1.30 2.87
CA ARG A 687 20.61 0.86 1.55
C ARG A 687 19.40 1.66 1.08
N GLN A 688 19.34 2.94 1.45
CA GLN A 688 18.35 3.87 0.93
C GLN A 688 18.65 4.17 -0.53
N THR A 689 17.76 3.83 -1.46
CA THR A 689 18.00 3.98 -2.90
C THR A 689 17.49 5.29 -3.48
N THR A 690 16.50 5.93 -2.85
CA THR A 690 15.88 7.18 -3.30
C THR A 690 15.92 8.25 -2.21
N ARG A 691 15.86 9.52 -2.61
CA ARG A 691 15.81 10.65 -1.66
C ARG A 691 14.54 10.63 -0.80
N GLU A 692 13.41 10.25 -1.38
CA GLU A 692 12.12 10.10 -0.70
C GLU A 692 11.62 8.66 -0.89
N VAL A 693 11.04 8.07 0.15
CA VAL A 693 10.41 6.74 0.06
C VAL A 693 9.13 6.84 -0.79
N LEU A 694 8.87 5.81 -1.60
CA LEU A 694 7.68 5.76 -2.43
C LEU A 694 6.42 5.41 -1.61
N PRO A 695 5.22 5.78 -2.09
CA PRO A 695 3.95 5.35 -1.52
C PRO A 695 3.88 3.82 -1.31
N PRO A 696 3.33 3.35 -0.18
CA PRO A 696 3.12 1.93 0.10
C PRO A 696 2.42 1.13 -1.02
N ASP A 697 1.41 1.71 -1.68
CA ASP A 697 0.65 1.12 -2.79
C ASP A 697 1.42 1.05 -4.12
N GLU A 698 2.55 1.75 -4.23
CA GLU A 698 3.50 1.66 -5.34
C GLU A 698 4.66 0.69 -5.04
N LEU A 699 4.77 0.18 -3.81
CA LEU A 699 5.82 -0.73 -3.36
C LEU A 699 5.32 -2.18 -3.24
N GLN A 700 6.26 -3.12 -3.10
CA GLN A 700 5.92 -4.49 -2.69
C GLN A 700 5.41 -4.49 -1.24
N ILE A 701 4.53 -5.44 -0.92
CA ILE A 701 4.03 -5.60 0.46
C ILE A 701 5.19 -6.06 1.35
N ARG A 702 5.33 -5.43 2.52
CA ARG A 702 6.43 -5.68 3.45
C ARG A 702 5.96 -5.54 4.89
N ARG A 703 6.55 -6.35 5.74
CA ARG A 703 6.52 -6.15 7.19
C ARG A 703 7.48 -5.02 7.60
N HIS A 704 7.34 -4.57 8.83
CA HIS A 704 8.12 -3.47 9.40
C HIS A 704 9.62 -3.78 9.50
N ASN A 705 10.00 -5.05 9.55
CA ASN A 705 11.40 -5.50 9.56
C ASN A 705 12.14 -5.42 8.21
N ALA A 706 11.57 -4.79 7.19
CA ALA A 706 12.12 -4.76 5.84
C ALA A 706 12.30 -3.34 5.30
N ASN A 707 13.40 -3.12 4.57
CA ASN A 707 13.75 -1.81 4.01
C ASN A 707 12.73 -1.28 3.00
N ARG A 708 12.01 -0.21 3.30
CA ARG A 708 10.99 0.38 2.40
C ARG A 708 11.56 1.04 1.13
N PHE A 709 12.85 1.31 1.06
CA PHE A 709 13.47 1.88 -0.14
C PHE A 709 13.72 0.86 -1.24
N GLY A 710 13.59 -0.45 -1.02
CA GLY A 710 13.78 -1.40 -2.12
C GLY A 710 12.71 -1.24 -3.21
N LEU A 711 13.15 -0.81 -4.40
CA LEU A 711 12.29 -0.42 -5.52
C LEU A 711 11.58 -1.57 -6.24
N ASP A 712 12.24 -2.73 -6.28
CA ASP A 712 11.79 -3.90 -7.05
C ASP A 712 11.62 -5.12 -6.12
N GLY A 713 10.64 -5.98 -6.40
CA GLY A 713 10.44 -7.22 -5.65
C GLY A 713 9.04 -7.83 -5.82
N GLY A 714 8.57 -8.52 -4.78
CA GLY A 714 7.33 -9.29 -4.82
C GLY A 714 7.54 -10.80 -4.95
N ARG A 715 6.44 -11.52 -5.19
CA ARG A 715 6.36 -13.00 -5.27
C ARG A 715 5.42 -13.47 -6.37
N ASP A 716 5.24 -12.70 -7.44
CA ASP A 716 4.42 -13.07 -8.59
C ASP A 716 2.98 -13.49 -8.23
N GLY A 717 2.42 -12.88 -7.17
CA GLY A 717 1.08 -13.20 -6.68
C GLY A 717 0.94 -14.59 -6.05
N THR A 718 2.05 -15.26 -5.70
CA THR A 718 2.03 -16.60 -5.07
C THR A 718 1.90 -16.58 -3.55
N GLN A 719 1.85 -15.39 -2.95
CA GLN A 719 1.74 -15.19 -1.51
C GLN A 719 0.89 -13.95 -1.19
N GLU A 720 0.13 -14.00 -0.11
CA GLU A 720 -0.54 -12.84 0.51
C GLU A 720 0.00 -12.66 1.93
N SER A 721 0.30 -11.41 2.28
CA SER A 721 0.73 -11.03 3.63
C SER A 721 -0.48 -10.70 4.50
N SER A 722 -0.39 -11.03 5.78
CA SER A 722 -1.42 -10.66 6.74
C SER A 722 -1.40 -9.18 7.04
N ALA A 723 -2.56 -8.55 7.15
CA ALA A 723 -2.68 -7.18 7.65
C ALA A 723 -2.47 -7.04 9.16
N GLY A 724 -2.46 -8.15 9.91
CA GLY A 724 -2.44 -8.14 11.37
C GLY A 724 -1.22 -7.47 11.96
N ASP A 725 -0.05 -7.90 11.51
CA ASP A 725 1.27 -7.42 11.92
C ASP A 725 1.69 -6.13 11.20
N ILE A 726 1.12 -5.84 10.03
CA ILE A 726 1.54 -4.73 9.15
C ILE A 726 0.69 -3.46 9.37
N TRP A 727 -0.62 -3.61 9.50
CA TRP A 727 -1.54 -2.47 9.45
C TRP A 727 -2.42 -2.36 10.70
N LEU A 728 -2.95 -3.48 11.21
CA LEU A 728 -3.84 -3.47 12.37
C LEU A 728 -3.11 -3.02 13.65
N LEU A 729 -1.87 -3.47 13.85
CA LEU A 729 -1.06 -3.05 14.99
C LEU A 729 -0.86 -1.51 15.07
N PRO A 730 -0.29 -0.83 14.06
CA PRO A 730 -0.11 0.62 14.12
C PRO A 730 -1.43 1.39 14.27
N TYR A 731 -2.51 0.94 13.61
CA TYR A 731 -3.82 1.58 13.76
C TYR A 731 -4.36 1.49 15.20
N TRP A 732 -4.47 0.29 15.76
CA TRP A 732 -5.04 0.10 17.09
C TRP A 732 -4.16 0.69 18.19
N MET A 733 -2.83 0.62 18.04
CA MET A 733 -1.91 1.30 18.95
C MET A 733 -2.07 2.83 18.87
N GLY A 734 -2.23 3.39 17.67
CA GLY A 734 -2.49 4.83 17.48
C GLY A 734 -3.82 5.28 18.09
N ARG A 735 -4.86 4.46 17.99
CA ARG A 735 -6.15 4.66 18.67
C ARG A 735 -5.99 4.63 20.20
N TYR A 736 -5.22 3.68 20.72
CA TYR A 736 -4.98 3.53 22.16
C TYR A 736 -4.17 4.70 22.75
N LEU A 737 -3.18 5.21 22.02
CA LEU A 737 -2.36 6.35 22.42
C LEU A 737 -3.03 7.72 22.18
N ASP A 738 -4.31 7.74 21.78
CA ASP A 738 -5.08 8.94 21.41
C ASP A 738 -4.50 9.75 20.23
N ALA A 739 -3.57 9.17 19.47
CA ALA A 739 -3.01 9.75 18.24
C ALA A 739 -4.02 9.72 17.08
N ILE A 740 -4.92 8.73 17.08
CA ILE A 740 -5.99 8.56 16.10
C ILE A 740 -7.33 8.58 16.84
N SER A 741 -8.26 9.42 16.41
CA SER A 741 -9.62 9.47 16.96
C SER A 741 -10.49 8.27 16.55
N SER A 742 -11.65 8.12 17.17
CA SER A 742 -12.73 7.31 16.60
C SER A 742 -13.23 7.90 15.27
N PRO A 743 -13.77 7.08 14.36
CA PRO A 743 -14.37 7.60 13.13
C PRO A 743 -15.43 8.65 13.49
N LEU A 744 -15.41 9.76 12.77
CA LEU A 744 -16.39 10.81 12.91
C LEU A 744 -17.58 10.49 11.98
N GLU A 745 -18.79 10.45 12.54
CA GLU A 745 -20.05 10.27 11.78
C GLU A 745 -20.36 11.44 10.85
#